data_AF-A0A962ELW7-F1
#
_entry.id   AF-A0A962ELW7-F1
#
_cell.length_a   1.000
_cell.length_b   1.000
_cell.length_c   1.000
_cell.angle_alpha   90.00
_cell.angle_beta   90.00
_cell.angle_gamma   90.00
#
_symmetry.space_group_name_H-M   'P 1'
#
loop_
_entity.id
_entity.type
_entity.pdbx_description
1 polymer ?
#
loop_
_entity_poly.entity_id
_entity_poly.type
_entity_poly.pdbx_seq_one_letter_code
_entity_poly.pdbx_strand_id
1 'polypeptide(L)'
;MTKLTESAIEDFAIERLQALGFEYVHGSEIAPDSESAERARWEDVLLAGRLEKALQRINPERSLPELQAALKEVERLHSPDLLASNEAFHRLLTEGVSVSHQEEGDERGELVWLVDFNDIDNNEFLVVNQFTVIENNVNKRPDLVLFVNGMPLVVIELKNAADEIATIKSAFKQLDTYKQTISSLFTYNALLVISDGLEAKAGSLSAGLSRFMAWKTADGLTEASSLVSQLETLIQGMLTPTTLLDLIRHFTVYETSKKEDLKTGLISISTVKKIAAYHQYYAVNAAVASTLRAADSAVSIDPVAYGVPSVKDQPRGDRKAGVVWHTQGSGKSLSMVFYTGKVVQVLDNPTVLVITDRNDLDDQLFDTFAACKQLLRQEPRQAENREQLKDLLRVASGGVIFTTIQKFQPEEGNVYEELSSRSNIVVVADEAHRTQYGFAAKTVDEKDEQGNVIGKKTVYGFAKYLRDALPQATYLGFTGTPIEKTDVNTPAVFGNYVDIYDIAQAVEDGATVRIFYESRLAKVQLSAEGKTLVKELDDKLEQDELTETPSHSTKSAKAKWTQLEALIGSEKRISNIANDVVSHFEARQQVFDGKAMIVAMSRRIAAELYEAIISLRPDWHSDDLAKGAIKVVMTASSSDGPMMAKHHTSKDQRRKLADRMKDPQDELKLVIVRDMWLTGFDAPCMHTLYIDKPMKGHNLMQAIARVNRVYKDKPGGLVVDYLGIASDLKEALSFYSDAGGKGDPTLAQEQAVALMLEKLEVVSQMFAGTEGKGFPYEEYFTADTAQKLSLILAAEEHILGLEDGKKRYINEVTALSQAFAIAVPHEQAMDVKDEVAFFQAVKARLAKFDSTGGGRTDEEIETTIRQVIDQALV
;
A
#
# COMPACT_ATOMS: atom_id res chain seq x y z
N MET A 1 16.62 34.15 23.97
CA MET A 1 16.60 33.10 22.94
C MET A 1 15.83 33.65 21.75
N THR A 2 16.41 33.67 20.56
CA THR A 2 15.71 33.96 19.32
C THR A 2 14.67 32.86 19.11
N LYS A 3 13.39 33.21 18.98
CA LYS A 3 12.32 32.22 18.71
C LYS A 3 12.45 31.75 17.27
N LEU A 4 12.36 30.43 17.05
CA LEU A 4 12.24 29.87 15.71
C LEU A 4 10.89 30.31 15.12
N THR A 5 10.91 30.82 13.88
CA THR A 5 9.73 31.30 13.16
C THR A 5 9.52 30.51 11.89
N GLU A 6 8.31 30.54 11.35
CA GLU A 6 7.99 29.93 10.04
C GLU A 6 8.87 30.49 8.92
N SER A 7 9.10 31.82 8.90
CA SER A 7 10.04 32.46 7.97
C SER A 7 11.48 31.96 8.11
N ALA A 8 11.95 31.59 9.32
CA ALA A 8 13.28 31.00 9.46
C ALA A 8 13.37 29.58 8.88
N ILE A 9 12.26 28.83 8.89
CA ILE A 9 12.16 27.49 8.28
C ILE A 9 12.07 27.64 6.75
N GLU A 10 11.35 28.65 6.27
CA GLU A 10 11.26 29.02 4.86
C GLU A 10 12.64 29.39 4.30
N ASP A 11 13.38 30.28 4.98
CA ASP A 11 14.75 30.67 4.62
C ASP A 11 15.70 29.46 4.62
N PHE A 12 15.57 28.58 5.60
CA PHE A 12 16.34 27.33 5.67
C PHE A 12 16.07 26.41 4.47
N ALA A 13 14.79 26.25 4.09
CA ALA A 13 14.42 25.45 2.93
C ALA A 13 14.95 26.06 1.62
N ILE A 14 14.87 27.39 1.47
CA ILE A 14 15.44 28.12 0.33
C ILE A 14 16.95 27.90 0.26
N GLU A 15 17.70 28.06 1.37
CA GLU A 15 19.15 27.86 1.40
C GLU A 15 19.52 26.44 0.92
N ARG A 16 18.77 25.43 1.38
CA ARG A 16 19.00 24.04 0.97
C ARG A 16 18.66 23.78 -0.49
N LEU A 17 17.60 24.40 -1.03
CA LEU A 17 17.26 24.32 -2.45
C LEU A 17 18.28 25.04 -3.33
N GLN A 18 18.78 26.21 -2.91
CA GLN A 18 19.85 26.91 -3.62
C GLN A 18 21.14 26.08 -3.68
N ALA A 19 21.46 25.36 -2.61
CA ALA A 19 22.60 24.43 -2.60
C ALA A 19 22.45 23.26 -3.60
N LEU A 20 21.22 22.94 -4.02
CA LEU A 20 20.92 21.96 -5.07
C LEU A 20 20.86 22.57 -6.48
N GLY A 21 21.12 23.87 -6.62
CA GLY A 21 21.15 24.57 -7.91
C GLY A 21 19.86 25.30 -8.28
N PHE A 22 18.89 25.44 -7.36
CA PHE A 22 17.71 26.26 -7.61
C PHE A 22 18.07 27.76 -7.53
N GLU A 23 17.66 28.54 -8.52
CA GLU A 23 17.61 30.00 -8.39
C GLU A 23 16.54 30.39 -7.36
N TYR A 24 16.74 31.49 -6.65
CA TYR A 24 15.76 32.01 -5.69
C TYR A 24 15.28 33.40 -6.11
N VAL A 25 13.97 33.60 -6.07
CA VAL A 25 13.34 34.92 -6.24
C VAL A 25 12.16 35.05 -5.28
N HIS A 26 11.98 36.22 -4.68
CA HIS A 26 10.81 36.49 -3.84
C HIS A 26 9.57 36.73 -4.71
N GLY A 27 8.41 36.17 -4.35
CA GLY A 27 7.19 36.21 -5.17
C GLY A 27 6.67 37.61 -5.49
N SER A 28 7.01 38.62 -4.67
CA SER A 28 6.69 40.03 -4.94
C SER A 28 7.56 40.66 -6.03
N GLU A 29 8.76 40.12 -6.30
CA GLU A 29 9.67 40.64 -7.32
C GLU A 29 9.21 40.24 -8.73
N ILE A 30 8.50 39.12 -8.86
CA ILE A 30 7.94 38.63 -10.13
C ILE A 30 6.43 38.86 -10.26
N ALA A 31 5.85 39.61 -9.32
CA ALA A 31 4.43 39.93 -9.31
C ALA A 31 4.03 40.82 -10.49
N PRO A 32 2.76 40.81 -10.94
CA PRO A 32 2.31 41.61 -12.07
C PRO A 32 2.48 43.14 -11.92
N ASP A 33 2.56 43.62 -10.68
CA ASP A 33 2.73 45.03 -10.33
C ASP A 33 4.17 45.43 -9.96
N SER A 34 5.14 44.52 -10.13
CA SER A 34 6.56 44.78 -9.86
C SER A 34 7.28 45.35 -11.09
N GLU A 35 8.45 45.96 -10.88
CA GLU A 35 9.30 46.46 -11.98
C GLU A 35 9.91 45.33 -12.81
N SER A 36 10.07 44.14 -12.22
CA SER A 36 10.62 42.92 -12.81
C SER A 36 9.54 41.85 -13.02
N ALA A 37 8.32 42.28 -13.33
CA ALA A 37 7.17 41.38 -13.48
C ALA A 37 7.44 40.27 -14.51
N GLU A 38 7.24 39.02 -14.09
CA GLU A 38 7.30 37.85 -14.99
C GLU A 38 5.92 37.29 -15.32
N ARG A 39 4.87 37.88 -14.74
CA ARG A 39 3.46 37.51 -14.89
C ARG A 39 2.65 38.72 -15.34
N ALA A 40 1.68 38.52 -16.22
CA ALA A 40 0.82 39.61 -16.67
C ALA A 40 -0.36 39.85 -15.72
N ARG A 41 -0.84 38.79 -15.05
CA ARG A 41 -1.98 38.83 -14.12
C ARG A 41 -1.70 37.98 -12.88
N TRP A 42 -2.43 38.26 -11.80
CA TRP A 42 -2.32 37.52 -10.54
C TRP A 42 -2.85 36.08 -10.62
N GLU A 43 -3.67 35.77 -11.63
CA GLU A 43 -4.16 34.42 -11.91
C GLU A 43 -3.18 33.59 -12.76
N ASP A 44 -2.17 34.24 -13.37
CA ASP A 44 -1.18 33.52 -14.15
C ASP A 44 -0.25 32.75 -13.20
N VAL A 45 -0.23 31.43 -13.34
CA VAL A 45 0.61 30.54 -12.53
C VAL A 45 1.84 30.02 -13.26
N LEU A 46 1.84 30.10 -14.60
CA LEU A 46 3.01 29.81 -15.44
C LEU A 46 3.88 31.05 -15.57
N LEU A 47 5.19 30.87 -15.49
CA LEU A 47 6.17 31.88 -15.89
C LEU A 47 6.45 31.73 -17.39
N ALA A 48 5.48 32.16 -18.21
CA ALA A 48 5.46 31.89 -19.65
C ALA A 48 6.73 32.33 -20.38
N GLY A 49 7.34 33.45 -19.98
CA GLY A 49 8.60 33.92 -20.56
C GLY A 49 9.80 33.02 -20.24
N ARG A 50 9.83 32.38 -19.07
CA ARG A 50 10.86 31.36 -18.74
C ARG A 50 10.60 30.07 -19.51
N LEU A 51 9.33 29.65 -19.61
CA LEU A 51 8.95 28.47 -20.39
C LEU A 51 9.31 28.63 -21.88
N GLU A 52 8.99 29.76 -22.51
CA GLU A 52 9.35 30.02 -23.91
C GLU A 52 10.86 29.92 -24.16
N LYS A 53 11.69 30.49 -23.27
CA LYS A 53 13.15 30.38 -23.35
C LYS A 53 13.64 28.94 -23.20
N ALA A 54 13.04 28.19 -22.27
CA ALA A 54 13.37 26.78 -22.07
C ALA A 54 12.99 25.95 -23.31
N LEU A 55 11.81 26.18 -23.90
CA LEU A 55 11.38 25.50 -25.13
C LEU A 55 12.38 25.73 -26.28
N GLN A 56 12.86 26.96 -26.45
CA GLN A 56 13.89 27.29 -27.45
C GLN A 56 15.23 26.60 -27.17
N ARG A 57 15.62 26.50 -25.90
CA ARG A 57 16.88 25.87 -25.47
C ARG A 57 16.85 24.34 -25.64
N ILE A 58 15.74 23.71 -25.28
CA ILE A 58 15.57 22.25 -25.27
C ILE A 58 15.28 21.70 -26.67
N ASN A 59 14.65 22.50 -27.54
CA ASN A 59 14.21 22.08 -28.87
C ASN A 59 14.82 22.97 -29.97
N PRO A 60 16.16 23.02 -30.12
CA PRO A 60 16.83 23.96 -31.02
C PRO A 60 16.52 23.74 -32.51
N GLU A 61 16.05 22.55 -32.87
CA GLU A 61 15.62 22.20 -34.23
C GLU A 61 14.19 22.66 -34.57
N ARG A 62 13.42 23.16 -33.61
CA ARG A 62 12.01 23.56 -33.81
C ARG A 62 11.88 25.02 -34.16
N SER A 63 10.92 25.32 -35.04
CA SER A 63 10.61 26.68 -35.46
C SER A 63 9.82 27.43 -34.37
N LEU A 64 9.96 28.76 -34.34
CA LEU A 64 9.23 29.59 -33.37
C LEU A 64 7.70 29.38 -33.40
N PRO A 65 7.03 29.23 -34.57
CA PRO A 65 5.61 28.92 -34.61
C PRO A 65 5.24 27.58 -33.94
N GLU A 66 6.07 26.54 -34.08
CA GLU A 66 5.86 25.24 -33.42
C GLU A 66 5.97 25.39 -31.90
N LEU A 67 7.01 26.09 -31.42
CA LEU A 67 7.20 26.35 -29.98
C LEU A 67 6.04 27.16 -29.39
N GLN A 68 5.53 28.17 -30.13
CA GLN A 68 4.37 28.95 -29.72
C GLN A 68 3.07 28.14 -29.73
N ALA A 69 2.92 27.20 -30.66
CA ALA A 69 1.79 26.28 -30.66
C ALA A 69 1.84 25.36 -29.43
N ALA A 70 3.01 24.80 -29.12
CA ALA A 70 3.21 23.98 -27.93
C ALA A 70 2.92 24.74 -26.63
N LEU A 71 3.42 25.98 -26.51
CA LEU A 71 3.14 26.85 -25.36
C LEU A 71 1.64 27.08 -25.18
N LYS A 72 0.91 27.37 -26.27
CA LYS A 72 -0.54 27.56 -26.21
C LYS A 72 -1.30 26.32 -25.77
N GLU A 73 -0.86 25.12 -26.16
CA GLU A 73 -1.48 23.87 -25.71
C GLU A 73 -1.31 23.70 -24.19
N VAL A 74 -0.15 24.05 -23.64
CA VAL A 74 0.10 24.02 -22.18
C VAL A 74 -0.75 25.06 -21.44
N GLU A 75 -0.92 26.27 -21.99
CA GLU A 75 -1.72 27.35 -21.40
C GLU A 75 -3.24 27.08 -21.44
N ARG A 76 -3.72 26.28 -22.41
CA ARG A 76 -5.16 26.06 -22.65
C ARG A 76 -5.76 24.90 -21.86
N LEU A 77 -4.99 24.25 -20.99
CA LEU A 77 -5.47 23.14 -20.18
C LEU A 77 -6.55 23.59 -19.19
N HIS A 78 -7.80 23.38 -19.55
CA HIS A 78 -8.95 23.71 -18.71
C HIS A 78 -10.00 22.61 -18.74
N SER A 79 -10.29 22.06 -17.58
CA SER A 79 -11.35 21.09 -17.32
C SER A 79 -12.04 21.47 -16.01
N PRO A 80 -13.37 21.26 -15.88
CA PRO A 80 -14.04 21.36 -14.59
C PRO A 80 -13.50 20.38 -13.54
N ASP A 81 -12.88 19.28 -13.99
CA ASP A 81 -12.18 18.32 -13.14
C ASP A 81 -10.68 18.62 -13.13
N LEU A 82 -10.19 19.11 -11.98
CA LEU A 82 -8.79 19.43 -11.74
C LEU A 82 -7.85 18.24 -12.03
N LEU A 83 -8.24 17.02 -11.65
CA LEU A 83 -7.40 15.84 -11.87
C LEU A 83 -7.27 15.50 -13.35
N ALA A 84 -8.33 15.70 -14.14
CA ALA A 84 -8.28 15.52 -15.58
C ALA A 84 -7.33 16.52 -16.24
N SER A 85 -7.36 17.79 -15.83
CA SER A 85 -6.39 18.80 -16.28
C SER A 85 -4.96 18.45 -15.87
N ASN A 86 -4.77 17.97 -14.65
CA ASN A 86 -3.45 17.57 -14.14
C ASN A 86 -2.88 16.33 -14.84
N GLU A 87 -3.72 15.34 -15.15
CA GLU A 87 -3.35 14.18 -15.97
C GLU A 87 -2.98 14.60 -17.39
N ALA A 88 -3.78 15.45 -18.03
CA ALA A 88 -3.49 15.97 -19.36
C ALA A 88 -2.15 16.72 -19.40
N PHE A 89 -1.90 17.60 -18.45
CA PHE A 89 -0.60 18.27 -18.33
C PHE A 89 0.55 17.29 -18.15
N HIS A 90 0.39 16.30 -17.26
CA HIS A 90 1.43 15.32 -16.99
C HIS A 90 1.82 14.52 -18.24
N ARG A 91 0.86 14.22 -19.12
CA ARG A 91 1.14 13.59 -20.42
C ARG A 91 1.95 14.51 -21.32
N LEU A 92 1.55 15.78 -21.47
CA LEU A 92 2.34 16.76 -22.23
C LEU A 92 3.78 16.88 -21.70
N LEU A 93 3.93 16.85 -20.37
CA LEU A 93 5.22 16.94 -19.69
C LEU A 93 6.11 15.72 -19.96
N THR A 94 5.56 14.51 -20.02
CA THR A 94 6.33 13.25 -20.05
C THR A 94 6.42 12.59 -21.43
N GLU A 95 5.50 12.91 -22.33
CA GLU A 95 5.40 12.38 -23.70
C GLU A 95 5.74 13.44 -24.77
N GLY A 96 5.84 14.71 -24.38
CA GLY A 96 6.03 15.83 -25.29
C GLY A 96 4.72 16.38 -25.84
N VAL A 97 4.75 17.63 -26.31
CA VAL A 97 3.62 18.29 -26.96
C VAL A 97 3.68 17.99 -28.46
N SER A 98 2.65 17.33 -28.98
CA SER A 98 2.54 17.10 -30.42
C SER A 98 2.10 18.37 -31.13
N VAL A 99 2.92 18.83 -32.08
CA VAL A 99 2.63 19.97 -32.94
C VAL A 99 2.65 19.49 -34.39
N SER A 100 1.69 19.93 -35.19
CA SER A 100 1.66 19.60 -36.62
C SER A 100 2.12 20.77 -37.48
N HIS A 101 2.91 20.46 -38.50
CA HIS A 101 3.27 21.38 -39.56
C HIS A 101 3.05 20.75 -40.94
N GLN A 102 2.83 21.60 -41.95
CA GLN A 102 2.77 21.14 -43.33
C GLN A 102 4.16 21.15 -43.95
N GLU A 103 4.61 19.99 -44.41
CA GLU A 103 5.87 19.80 -45.14
C GLU A 103 5.56 19.10 -46.46
N GLU A 104 5.92 19.73 -47.60
CA GLU A 104 5.66 19.20 -48.95
C GLU A 104 4.20 18.84 -49.28
N GLY A 105 3.22 19.36 -48.52
CA GLY A 105 1.79 19.11 -48.71
C GLY A 105 1.20 18.02 -47.79
N ASP A 106 2.05 17.34 -47.01
CA ASP A 106 1.64 16.37 -45.99
C ASP A 106 1.74 16.97 -44.57
N GLU A 107 0.83 16.58 -43.68
CA GLU A 107 0.86 16.95 -42.27
C GLU A 107 1.81 16.00 -41.51
N ARG A 108 2.89 16.53 -40.93
CA ARG A 108 3.79 15.78 -40.05
C ARG A 108 3.62 16.25 -38.62
N GLY A 109 3.51 15.29 -37.71
CA GLY A 109 3.46 15.54 -36.27
C GLY A 109 4.86 15.41 -35.68
N GLU A 110 5.34 16.49 -35.08
CA GLU A 110 6.62 16.54 -34.37
C GLU A 110 6.37 16.75 -32.87
N LEU A 111 7.36 16.41 -32.04
CA LEU A 111 7.28 16.58 -30.60
C LEU A 111 8.11 17.76 -30.13
N VAL A 112 7.52 18.58 -29.26
CA VAL A 112 8.19 19.64 -28.50
C VAL A 112 8.26 19.22 -27.03
N TRP A 113 9.46 19.16 -26.47
CA TRP A 113 9.70 18.76 -25.09
C TRP A 113 9.66 19.96 -24.15
N LEU A 114 8.91 19.84 -23.04
CA LEU A 114 8.83 20.87 -21.99
C LEU A 114 9.99 20.78 -20.98
N VAL A 115 10.60 19.60 -20.86
CA VAL A 115 11.71 19.26 -19.97
C VAL A 115 12.70 18.40 -20.74
N ASP A 116 13.99 18.69 -20.58
CA ASP A 116 15.06 17.82 -21.07
C ASP A 116 15.38 16.77 -20.00
N PHE A 117 14.86 15.55 -20.20
CA PHE A 117 15.13 14.45 -19.28
C PHE A 117 16.43 13.71 -19.57
N ASN A 118 17.11 14.01 -20.68
CA ASN A 118 18.36 13.37 -21.06
C ASN A 118 19.56 14.15 -20.53
N ASP A 119 19.46 15.49 -20.53
CA ASP A 119 20.45 16.40 -19.96
C ASP A 119 19.75 17.35 -18.97
N ILE A 120 19.87 17.01 -17.69
CA ILE A 120 19.18 17.71 -16.61
C ILE A 120 19.62 19.18 -16.51
N ASP A 121 20.89 19.47 -16.84
CA ASP A 121 21.48 20.80 -16.75
C ASP A 121 20.91 21.77 -17.81
N ASN A 122 20.22 21.26 -18.84
CA ASN A 122 19.47 22.08 -19.80
C ASN A 122 18.15 22.62 -19.23
N ASN A 123 17.75 22.20 -18.02
CA ASN A 123 16.55 22.71 -17.37
C ASN A 123 16.89 23.81 -16.37
N GLU A 124 15.93 24.72 -16.21
CA GLU A 124 16.00 25.78 -15.22
C GLU A 124 15.18 25.38 -13.99
N PHE A 125 15.77 25.53 -12.80
CA PHE A 125 15.15 25.22 -11.51
C PHE A 125 15.06 26.50 -10.68
N LEU A 126 13.86 26.85 -10.22
CA LEU A 126 13.59 28.09 -9.50
C LEU A 126 12.73 27.81 -8.26
N VAL A 127 13.13 28.31 -7.10
CA VAL A 127 12.30 28.38 -5.90
C VAL A 127 11.76 29.80 -5.75
N VAL A 128 10.44 29.92 -5.67
CA VAL A 128 9.76 31.18 -5.39
C VAL A 128 9.03 31.07 -4.07
N ASN A 129 9.32 31.98 -3.15
CA ASN A 129 8.60 32.05 -1.90
C ASN A 129 7.48 33.10 -1.92
N GLN A 130 6.46 32.93 -1.09
CA GLN A 130 5.34 33.88 -0.96
C GLN A 130 4.60 34.14 -2.30
N PHE A 131 4.43 33.10 -3.14
CA PHE A 131 3.87 33.21 -4.50
C PHE A 131 2.37 33.50 -4.51
N THR A 132 1.98 34.78 -4.54
CA THR A 132 0.55 35.15 -4.45
C THR A 132 -0.19 34.84 -5.76
N VAL A 133 -1.33 34.14 -5.64
CA VAL A 133 -2.27 33.81 -6.72
C VAL A 133 -3.66 34.35 -6.35
N ILE A 134 -4.29 35.06 -7.29
CA ILE A 134 -5.66 35.57 -7.14
C ILE A 134 -6.53 34.98 -8.24
N GLU A 135 -7.37 34.01 -7.88
CA GLU A 135 -8.31 33.33 -8.79
C GLU A 135 -9.73 33.55 -8.27
N ASN A 136 -10.67 33.97 -9.13
CA ASN A 136 -12.07 34.19 -8.75
C ASN A 136 -12.25 35.11 -7.50
N ASN A 137 -11.43 36.16 -7.38
CA ASN A 137 -11.35 37.06 -6.22
C ASN A 137 -10.91 36.42 -4.89
N VAL A 138 -10.41 35.18 -4.93
CA VAL A 138 -9.83 34.51 -3.76
C VAL A 138 -8.31 34.67 -3.84
N ASN A 139 -7.75 35.33 -2.84
CA ASN A 139 -6.31 35.53 -2.70
C ASN A 139 -5.72 34.42 -1.81
N LYS A 140 -4.75 33.68 -2.35
CA LYS A 140 -3.95 32.69 -1.62
C LYS A 140 -2.48 32.88 -1.91
N ARG A 141 -1.66 32.43 -0.96
CA ARG A 141 -0.21 32.57 -1.03
C ARG A 141 0.43 31.31 -0.45
N PRO A 142 0.93 30.40 -1.31
CA PRO A 142 1.78 29.31 -0.89
C PRO A 142 3.13 29.81 -0.37
N ASP A 143 3.70 29.06 0.56
CA ASP A 143 4.95 29.43 1.21
C ASP A 143 6.12 29.27 0.23
N LEU A 144 6.26 28.10 -0.40
CA LEU A 144 7.21 27.89 -1.49
C LEU A 144 6.56 27.19 -2.69
N VAL A 145 6.93 27.63 -3.88
CA VAL A 145 6.60 26.97 -5.16
C VAL A 145 7.88 26.72 -5.93
N LEU A 146 8.11 25.47 -6.32
CA LEU A 146 9.26 25.11 -7.16
C LEU A 146 8.82 25.03 -8.62
N PHE A 147 9.54 25.77 -9.44
CA PHE A 147 9.37 25.84 -10.86
C PHE A 147 10.46 25.05 -11.59
N VAL A 148 10.06 24.32 -12.63
CA VAL A 148 10.97 23.77 -13.63
C VAL A 148 10.61 24.39 -14.97
N ASN A 149 11.56 25.08 -15.61
CA ASN A 149 11.35 25.77 -16.88
C ASN A 149 10.11 26.70 -16.86
N GLY A 150 9.84 27.36 -15.72
CA GLY A 150 8.68 28.23 -15.55
C GLY A 150 7.33 27.53 -15.29
N MET A 151 7.30 26.21 -15.10
CA MET A 151 6.09 25.46 -14.72
C MET A 151 6.08 25.16 -13.20
N PRO A 152 5.01 25.45 -12.45
CA PRO A 152 4.96 25.25 -10.99
C PRO A 152 4.69 23.78 -10.63
N LEU A 153 5.75 22.98 -10.50
CA LEU A 153 5.65 21.53 -10.34
C LEU A 153 5.55 21.10 -8.86
N VAL A 154 6.05 21.90 -7.92
CA VAL A 154 6.00 21.55 -6.48
C VAL A 154 5.40 22.69 -5.68
N VAL A 155 4.50 22.38 -4.76
CA VAL A 155 3.97 23.33 -3.77
C VAL A 155 4.30 22.82 -2.37
N ILE A 156 4.91 23.68 -1.56
CA ILE A 156 5.34 23.37 -0.19
C ILE A 156 4.63 24.32 0.77
N GLU A 157 3.96 23.75 1.77
CA GLU A 157 3.41 24.50 2.90
C GLU A 157 4.21 24.19 4.16
N LEU A 158 4.63 25.26 4.84
CA LEU A 158 5.43 25.23 6.04
C LEU A 158 4.58 25.67 7.24
N LYS A 159 5.01 25.26 8.42
CA LYS A 159 4.43 25.66 9.70
C LYS A 159 5.54 25.86 10.71
N ASN A 160 5.25 26.59 11.78
CA ASN A 160 6.20 26.79 12.86
C ASN A 160 6.27 25.58 13.80
N ALA A 161 7.41 24.89 13.86
CA ALA A 161 7.67 23.78 14.79
C ALA A 161 7.38 24.09 16.27
N ALA A 162 7.48 25.38 16.67
CA ALA A 162 7.31 25.82 18.05
C ALA A 162 5.85 26.19 18.41
N ASP A 163 4.93 26.15 17.46
CA ASP A 163 3.51 26.44 17.66
C ASP A 163 2.71 25.13 17.78
N GLU A 164 2.06 24.92 18.93
CA GLU A 164 1.30 23.70 19.21
C GLU A 164 0.06 23.52 18.31
N ILE A 165 -0.41 24.59 17.65
CA ILE A 165 -1.57 24.58 16.74
C ILE A 165 -1.11 24.33 15.28
N ALA A 166 0.10 24.77 14.93
CA ALA A 166 0.64 24.74 13.57
C ALA A 166 1.30 23.38 13.23
N THR A 167 0.46 22.35 13.10
CA THR A 167 0.91 20.97 12.81
C THR A 167 0.98 20.68 11.30
N ILE A 168 1.65 19.60 10.90
CA ILE A 168 1.61 19.05 9.53
C ILE A 168 0.17 18.86 9.00
N LYS A 169 -0.78 18.52 9.88
CA LYS A 169 -2.20 18.37 9.53
C LYS A 169 -2.83 19.72 9.12
N SER A 170 -2.39 20.82 9.74
CA SER A 170 -2.83 22.17 9.36
C SER A 170 -2.29 22.57 7.99
N ALA A 171 -1.01 22.28 7.70
CA ALA A 171 -0.41 22.47 6.37
C ALA A 171 -1.16 21.67 5.30
N PHE A 172 -1.51 20.41 5.59
CA PHE A 172 -2.32 19.59 4.68
C PHE A 172 -3.71 20.19 4.39
N LYS A 173 -4.43 20.66 5.43
CA LYS A 173 -5.73 21.34 5.25
C LYS A 173 -5.61 22.64 4.43
N GLN A 174 -4.50 23.36 4.59
CA GLN A 174 -4.19 24.56 3.81
C GLN A 174 -4.02 24.22 2.34
N LEU A 175 -3.26 23.17 2.00
CA LEU A 175 -3.18 22.65 0.64
C LEU A 175 -4.54 22.23 0.08
N ASP A 176 -5.36 21.50 0.84
CA ASP A 176 -6.70 21.11 0.37
C ASP A 176 -7.60 22.31 0.10
N THR A 177 -7.48 23.37 0.89
CA THR A 177 -8.15 24.65 0.61
C THR A 177 -7.65 25.24 -0.70
N TYR A 178 -6.33 25.26 -0.91
CA TYR A 178 -5.72 25.84 -2.10
C TYR A 178 -6.14 25.10 -3.37
N LYS A 179 -6.19 23.76 -3.35
CA LYS A 179 -6.68 22.94 -4.48
C LYS A 179 -8.09 23.36 -4.95
N GLN A 180 -8.94 23.82 -4.02
CA GLN A 180 -10.30 24.25 -4.34
C GLN A 180 -10.39 25.73 -4.75
N THR A 181 -9.56 26.59 -4.16
CA THR A 181 -9.69 28.05 -4.33
C THR A 181 -8.78 28.65 -5.40
N ILE A 182 -7.62 28.04 -5.67
CA ILE A 182 -6.65 28.46 -6.68
C ILE A 182 -6.27 27.25 -7.55
N SER A 183 -7.30 26.62 -8.12
CA SER A 183 -7.20 25.34 -8.83
C SER A 183 -6.22 25.37 -10.02
N SER A 184 -6.08 26.54 -10.66
CA SER A 184 -5.16 26.78 -11.77
C SER A 184 -3.70 26.40 -11.45
N LEU A 185 -3.23 26.67 -10.23
CA LEU A 185 -1.88 26.32 -9.79
C LEU A 185 -1.67 24.79 -9.81
N PHE A 186 -2.71 24.04 -9.44
CA PHE A 186 -2.64 22.58 -9.30
C PHE A 186 -2.89 21.84 -10.61
N THR A 187 -3.28 22.53 -11.69
CA THR A 187 -3.25 21.97 -13.05
C THR A 187 -1.86 21.46 -13.40
N TYR A 188 -0.80 22.19 -13.00
CA TYR A 188 0.58 21.86 -13.35
C TYR A 188 1.32 21.06 -12.26
N ASN A 189 0.75 20.98 -11.06
CA ASN A 189 1.40 20.40 -9.91
C ASN A 189 1.79 18.92 -10.12
N ALA A 190 3.05 18.57 -9.87
CA ALA A 190 3.52 17.20 -9.80
C ALA A 190 3.34 16.62 -8.39
N LEU A 191 3.82 17.32 -7.36
CA LEU A 191 3.86 16.83 -5.98
C LEU A 191 3.64 17.95 -4.95
N LEU A 192 3.22 17.53 -3.76
CA LEU A 192 2.91 18.42 -2.64
C LEU A 192 3.78 18.06 -1.44
N VAL A 193 4.26 19.07 -0.72
CA VAL A 193 5.05 18.89 0.51
C VAL A 193 4.39 19.65 1.65
N ILE A 194 4.35 19.01 2.82
CA ILE A 194 3.89 19.61 4.09
C ILE A 194 4.98 19.42 5.13
N SER A 195 5.29 20.47 5.88
CA SER A 195 6.32 20.40 6.91
C SER A 195 6.09 21.42 8.02
N ASP A 196 6.57 21.11 9.21
CA ASP A 196 6.76 22.08 10.31
C ASP A 196 8.25 22.39 10.55
N GLY A 197 9.13 21.99 9.63
CA GLY A 197 10.57 22.10 9.73
C GLY A 197 11.26 20.88 10.35
N LEU A 198 10.63 20.18 11.32
CA LEU A 198 11.21 18.97 11.91
C LEU A 198 10.71 17.71 11.21
N GLU A 199 9.39 17.64 11.02
CA GLU A 199 8.73 16.61 10.25
C GLU A 199 8.42 17.14 8.83
N ALA A 200 8.51 16.26 7.83
CA ALA A 200 8.16 16.60 6.46
C ALA A 200 7.62 15.39 5.72
N LYS A 201 6.56 15.60 4.95
CA LYS A 201 5.92 14.54 4.17
C LYS A 201 5.56 15.04 2.78
N ALA A 202 5.61 14.15 1.80
CA ALA A 202 5.19 14.42 0.44
C ALA A 202 4.04 13.52 0.00
N GLY A 203 3.18 14.03 -0.88
CA GLY A 203 2.05 13.32 -1.44
C GLY A 203 1.66 13.82 -2.82
N SER A 204 0.80 13.05 -3.50
CA SER A 204 0.22 13.45 -4.78
C SER A 204 -0.98 14.40 -4.59
N LEU A 205 -1.44 15.01 -5.69
CA LEU A 205 -2.60 15.90 -5.70
C LEU A 205 -3.86 15.29 -5.07
N SER A 206 -4.12 14.01 -5.34
CA SER A 206 -5.27 13.25 -4.83
C SER A 206 -5.01 12.44 -3.56
N ALA A 207 -3.80 12.51 -2.99
CA ALA A 207 -3.47 11.79 -1.77
C ALA A 207 -4.18 12.41 -0.56
N GLY A 208 -4.82 11.57 0.26
CA GLY A 208 -5.20 11.95 1.62
C GLY A 208 -3.99 11.98 2.56
N LEU A 209 -4.13 12.61 3.73
CA LEU A 209 -3.03 12.77 4.70
C LEU A 209 -2.34 11.45 5.07
N SER A 210 -3.07 10.34 5.17
CA SER A 210 -2.50 9.01 5.46
C SER A 210 -1.61 8.44 4.34
N ARG A 211 -1.57 9.10 3.18
CA ARG A 211 -0.72 8.77 2.03
C ARG A 211 0.35 9.83 1.77
N PHE A 212 0.47 10.82 2.64
CA PHE A 212 1.66 11.67 2.69
C PHE A 212 2.74 10.93 3.49
N MET A 213 3.86 10.65 2.83
CA MET A 213 4.94 9.82 3.39
C MET A 213 6.20 10.66 3.60
N ALA A 214 6.96 10.33 4.65
CA ALA A 214 8.27 10.93 4.87
C ALA A 214 9.30 10.39 3.88
N TRP A 215 10.23 11.23 3.45
CA TRP A 215 11.41 10.81 2.69
C TRP A 215 12.57 10.58 3.66
N LYS A 216 13.10 9.36 3.72
CA LYS A 216 13.95 8.91 4.84
C LYS A 216 15.46 8.99 4.58
N THR A 217 15.87 9.25 3.35
CA THR A 217 17.27 9.17 2.95
C THR A 217 17.58 10.20 1.88
N ALA A 218 18.74 10.85 1.98
CA ALA A 218 19.21 11.78 0.96
C ALA A 218 19.83 11.03 -0.25
N ASP A 219 20.32 9.82 -0.05
CA ASP A 219 21.18 9.10 -1.01
C ASP A 219 20.68 7.69 -1.37
N GLY A 220 19.65 7.18 -0.71
CA GLY A 220 19.19 5.79 -0.87
C GLY A 220 20.01 4.75 -0.12
N LEU A 221 21.13 5.15 0.51
CA LEU A 221 22.06 4.27 1.22
C LEU A 221 21.71 4.17 2.70
N THR A 222 21.56 5.33 3.31
CA THR A 222 21.54 5.46 4.76
C THR A 222 20.32 6.28 5.15
N GLU A 223 19.51 5.72 6.06
CA GLU A 223 18.47 6.49 6.70
C GLU A 223 19.10 7.67 7.44
N ALA A 224 18.51 8.84 7.27
CA ALA A 224 18.95 10.04 7.97
C ALA A 224 18.82 9.80 9.48
N SER A 225 19.79 10.34 10.24
CA SER A 225 19.71 10.33 11.69
C SER A 225 18.43 11.03 12.15
N SER A 226 17.81 10.56 13.22
CA SER A 226 16.68 11.24 13.88
C SER A 226 17.02 12.66 14.39
N LEU A 227 18.31 13.02 14.39
CA LEU A 227 18.80 14.36 14.72
C LEU A 227 18.84 15.31 13.50
N VAL A 228 18.59 14.81 12.29
CA VAL A 228 18.50 15.60 11.06
C VAL A 228 17.03 15.87 10.77
N SER A 229 16.73 17.10 10.36
CA SER A 229 15.38 17.49 9.95
C SER A 229 14.88 16.62 8.78
N GLN A 230 13.62 16.19 8.86
CA GLN A 230 12.99 15.48 7.74
C GLN A 230 12.79 16.41 6.54
N LEU A 231 12.63 17.72 6.75
CA LEU A 231 12.55 18.70 5.66
C LEU A 231 13.87 18.77 4.90
N GLU A 232 14.99 18.82 5.61
CA GLU A 232 16.32 18.79 5.01
C GLU A 232 16.55 17.49 4.22
N THR A 233 16.21 16.35 4.82
CA THR A 233 16.33 15.03 4.19
C THR A 233 15.48 14.93 2.92
N LEU A 234 14.24 15.44 2.96
CA LEU A 234 13.34 15.47 1.82
C LEU A 234 13.88 16.36 0.70
N ILE A 235 14.38 17.55 1.02
CA ILE A 235 14.97 18.46 0.03
C ILE A 235 16.18 17.80 -0.63
N GLN A 236 17.13 17.29 0.17
CA GLN A 236 18.39 16.72 -0.31
C GLN A 236 18.24 15.36 -1.01
N GLY A 237 17.15 14.63 -0.76
CA GLY A 237 16.87 13.35 -1.42
C GLY A 237 15.87 13.45 -2.56
N MET A 238 14.65 13.89 -2.24
CA MET A 238 13.49 13.89 -3.15
C MET A 238 13.51 15.06 -4.15
N LEU A 239 13.95 16.25 -3.72
CA LEU A 239 13.83 17.49 -4.50
C LEU A 239 15.13 17.87 -5.24
N THR A 240 16.11 16.96 -5.30
CA THR A 240 17.24 17.15 -6.21
C THR A 240 16.75 17.18 -7.65
N PRO A 241 17.35 17.99 -8.55
CA PRO A 241 16.96 18.04 -9.97
C PRO A 241 16.78 16.65 -10.61
N THR A 242 17.73 15.75 -10.37
CA THR A 242 17.69 14.36 -10.86
C THR A 242 16.53 13.57 -10.29
N THR A 243 16.37 13.52 -8.97
CA THR A 243 15.31 12.72 -8.34
C THR A 243 13.93 13.29 -8.66
N LEU A 244 13.78 14.60 -8.67
CA LEU A 244 12.51 15.27 -8.97
C LEU A 244 12.04 14.93 -10.38
N LEU A 245 12.90 15.10 -11.39
CA LEU A 245 12.53 14.81 -12.78
C LEU A 245 12.32 13.30 -13.01
N ASP A 246 13.10 12.44 -12.36
CA ASP A 246 12.92 10.98 -12.42
C ASP A 246 11.57 10.58 -11.81
N LEU A 247 11.23 11.13 -10.63
CA LEU A 247 9.95 10.88 -9.94
C LEU A 247 8.75 11.30 -10.81
N ILE A 248 8.84 12.48 -11.41
CA ILE A 248 7.81 12.99 -12.32
C ILE A 248 7.67 12.03 -13.51
N ARG A 249 8.76 11.70 -14.20
CA ARG A 249 8.68 10.95 -15.46
C ARG A 249 8.31 9.48 -15.29
N HIS A 250 8.79 8.84 -14.23
CA HIS A 250 8.78 7.38 -14.13
C HIS A 250 8.04 6.83 -12.91
N PHE A 251 7.73 7.66 -11.92
CA PHE A 251 7.16 7.22 -10.65
C PHE A 251 5.83 7.89 -10.32
N THR A 252 5.16 8.45 -11.32
CA THR A 252 3.82 9.03 -11.21
C THR A 252 2.84 8.26 -12.10
N VAL A 253 1.71 7.85 -11.54
CA VAL A 253 0.64 7.16 -12.27
C VAL A 253 -0.73 7.77 -11.96
N TYR A 254 -1.61 7.79 -12.95
CA TYR A 254 -3.05 8.02 -12.78
C TYR A 254 -3.75 6.67 -12.92
N GLU A 255 -4.30 6.18 -11.81
CA GLU A 255 -5.04 4.93 -11.77
C GLU A 255 -6.53 5.23 -11.92
N THR A 256 -7.11 4.75 -13.02
CA THR A 256 -8.54 4.93 -13.31
C THR A 256 -9.31 3.67 -12.96
N SER A 257 -10.27 3.80 -12.05
CA SER A 257 -11.18 2.71 -11.69
C SER A 257 -12.61 3.02 -12.11
N LYS A 258 -13.33 1.96 -12.51
CA LYS A 258 -14.75 2.00 -12.83
C LYS A 258 -15.50 1.31 -11.70
N LYS A 259 -16.41 2.04 -11.05
CA LYS A 259 -17.31 1.49 -10.04
C LYS A 259 -18.73 1.52 -10.58
N GLU A 260 -19.38 0.36 -10.61
CA GLU A 260 -20.81 0.25 -10.88
C GLU A 260 -21.54 0.21 -9.54
N ASP A 261 -22.46 1.15 -9.34
CA ASP A 261 -23.39 1.09 -8.21
C ASP A 261 -24.38 -0.05 -8.45
N LEU A 262 -24.28 -1.10 -7.64
CA LEU A 262 -25.13 -2.29 -7.75
C LEU A 262 -26.62 -2.00 -7.50
N LYS A 263 -26.97 -0.89 -6.83
CA LYS A 263 -28.36 -0.49 -6.56
C LYS A 263 -28.97 0.31 -7.71
N THR A 264 -28.18 1.17 -8.35
CA THR A 264 -28.68 2.11 -9.37
C THR A 264 -28.26 1.76 -10.80
N GLY A 265 -27.26 0.89 -10.97
CA GLY A 265 -26.63 0.56 -12.26
C GLY A 265 -25.76 1.69 -12.84
N LEU A 266 -25.55 2.77 -12.09
CA LEU A 266 -24.73 3.90 -12.53
C LEU A 266 -23.24 3.54 -12.49
N ILE A 267 -22.52 3.84 -13.57
CA ILE A 267 -21.07 3.69 -13.65
C ILE A 267 -20.42 5.03 -13.33
N SER A 268 -19.67 5.08 -12.23
CA SER A 268 -18.78 6.19 -11.90
C SER A 268 -17.34 5.84 -12.27
N ILE A 269 -16.63 6.76 -12.91
CA ILE A 269 -15.20 6.66 -13.17
C ILE A 269 -14.49 7.56 -12.15
N SER A 270 -13.52 7.00 -11.43
CA SER A 270 -12.67 7.77 -10.53
C SER A 270 -11.21 7.58 -10.92
N THR A 271 -10.49 8.69 -11.09
CA THR A 271 -9.05 8.70 -11.33
C THR A 271 -8.34 9.12 -10.05
N VAL A 272 -7.27 8.42 -9.68
CA VAL A 272 -6.43 8.74 -8.53
C VAL A 272 -4.98 8.87 -8.99
N LYS A 273 -4.36 10.01 -8.72
CA LYS A 273 -2.92 10.21 -8.91
C LYS A 273 -2.14 9.56 -7.77
N LYS A 274 -1.12 8.77 -8.09
CA LYS A 274 -0.20 8.18 -7.12
C LYS A 274 1.24 8.52 -7.51
N ILE A 275 2.08 8.73 -6.50
CA ILE A 275 3.52 8.87 -6.65
C ILE A 275 4.21 7.79 -5.81
N ALA A 276 5.41 7.36 -6.23
CA ALA A 276 6.17 6.38 -5.47
C ALA A 276 6.60 6.92 -4.10
N ALA A 277 6.56 6.06 -3.09
CA ALA A 277 7.26 6.29 -1.83
C ALA A 277 8.77 6.04 -1.98
N TYR A 278 9.57 6.52 -1.02
CA TYR A 278 11.04 6.45 -1.12
C TYR A 278 11.56 5.02 -1.32
N HIS A 279 11.03 4.03 -0.57
CA HIS A 279 11.44 2.63 -0.70
C HIS A 279 11.14 2.07 -2.09
N GLN A 280 10.06 2.50 -2.73
CA GLN A 280 9.73 2.09 -4.10
C GLN A 280 10.67 2.75 -5.12
N TYR A 281 10.97 4.04 -4.95
CA TYR A 281 11.88 4.78 -5.83
C TYR A 281 13.26 4.14 -5.89
N TYR A 282 13.89 3.92 -4.71
CA TYR A 282 15.22 3.35 -4.65
C TYR A 282 15.25 1.88 -5.08
N ALA A 283 14.28 1.06 -4.65
CA ALA A 283 14.22 -0.35 -5.04
C ALA A 283 14.05 -0.56 -6.55
N VAL A 284 13.23 0.27 -7.20
CA VAL A 284 13.01 0.18 -8.65
C VAL A 284 14.26 0.59 -9.41
N ASN A 285 14.89 1.71 -9.03
CA ASN A 285 16.14 2.16 -9.66
C ASN A 285 17.25 1.11 -9.48
N ALA A 286 17.34 0.50 -8.30
CA ALA A 286 18.23 -0.62 -8.02
C ALA A 286 17.94 -1.84 -8.91
N ALA A 287 16.67 -2.20 -9.07
CA ALA A 287 16.24 -3.31 -9.91
C ALA A 287 16.57 -3.06 -11.39
N VAL A 288 16.33 -1.84 -11.92
CA VAL A 288 16.70 -1.49 -13.29
C VAL A 288 18.21 -1.63 -13.51
N ALA A 289 19.02 -1.06 -12.61
CA ALA A 289 20.48 -1.15 -12.71
C ALA A 289 20.98 -2.62 -12.66
N SER A 290 20.40 -3.44 -11.78
CA SER A 290 20.74 -4.86 -11.70
C SER A 290 20.30 -5.66 -12.94
N THR A 291 19.15 -5.31 -13.54
CA THR A 291 18.69 -5.91 -14.80
C THR A 291 19.63 -5.56 -15.95
N LEU A 292 20.08 -4.31 -16.07
CA LEU A 292 21.05 -3.92 -17.11
C LEU A 292 22.37 -4.69 -16.98
N ARG A 293 22.87 -4.87 -15.74
CA ARG A 293 24.04 -5.72 -15.45
C ARG A 293 23.80 -7.18 -15.88
N ALA A 294 22.68 -7.76 -15.48
CA ALA A 294 22.34 -9.15 -15.79
C ALA A 294 22.10 -9.39 -17.29
N ALA A 295 21.64 -8.36 -18.01
CA ALA A 295 21.43 -8.38 -19.46
C ALA A 295 22.73 -8.20 -20.27
N ASP A 296 23.86 -7.89 -19.64
CA ASP A 296 25.13 -7.49 -20.28
C ASP A 296 24.97 -6.31 -21.26
N SER A 297 24.05 -5.39 -20.92
CA SER A 297 23.85 -4.16 -21.69
C SER A 297 24.80 -3.06 -21.19
N ALA A 298 25.20 -2.13 -22.05
CA ALA A 298 26.15 -1.07 -21.72
C ALA A 298 25.71 -0.34 -20.44
N VAL A 299 26.44 -0.55 -19.35
CA VAL A 299 26.17 0.06 -18.05
C VAL A 299 26.75 1.47 -18.07
N SER A 300 25.91 2.50 -18.20
CA SER A 300 26.33 3.90 -18.06
C SER A 300 26.51 4.30 -16.60
N ILE A 301 25.88 3.60 -15.66
CA ILE A 301 25.87 3.93 -14.23
C ILE A 301 26.00 2.64 -13.41
N ASP A 302 27.03 2.55 -12.58
CA ASP A 302 27.24 1.41 -11.65
C ASP A 302 26.04 1.31 -10.69
N PRO A 303 25.42 0.14 -10.46
CA PRO A 303 24.35 -0.03 -9.48
C PRO A 303 24.68 0.56 -8.09
N VAL A 304 25.96 0.56 -7.69
CA VAL A 304 26.45 1.16 -6.43
C VAL A 304 26.19 2.67 -6.36
N ALA A 305 26.10 3.37 -7.49
CA ALA A 305 25.81 4.80 -7.54
C ALA A 305 24.40 5.17 -7.03
N TYR A 306 23.49 4.18 -6.90
CA TYR A 306 22.15 4.34 -6.31
C TYR A 306 22.05 3.80 -4.89
N GLY A 307 23.17 3.48 -4.25
CA GLY A 307 23.16 3.17 -2.84
C GLY A 307 22.79 1.74 -2.42
N VAL A 308 22.90 0.79 -3.34
CA VAL A 308 22.28 -0.53 -3.20
C VAL A 308 23.09 -1.53 -2.34
N PRO A 309 22.41 -2.45 -1.62
CA PRO A 309 23.00 -3.71 -1.16
C PRO A 309 23.65 -4.48 -2.30
N SER A 310 24.71 -5.19 -1.96
CA SER A 310 25.57 -5.83 -2.91
C SER A 310 24.91 -7.00 -3.67
N VAL A 311 24.61 -6.78 -4.95
CA VAL A 311 24.88 -7.79 -5.98
C VAL A 311 26.37 -7.75 -6.40
N LYS A 312 27.28 -7.14 -5.61
CA LYS A 312 28.67 -6.82 -5.97
C LYS A 312 29.50 -8.04 -6.39
N ASP A 313 29.08 -9.24 -6.03
CA ASP A 313 29.72 -10.50 -6.44
C ASP A 313 29.00 -11.21 -7.61
N GLN A 314 27.87 -10.67 -8.10
CA GLN A 314 27.13 -11.28 -9.21
C GLN A 314 27.77 -10.92 -10.56
N PRO A 315 28.11 -11.92 -11.40
CA PRO A 315 28.74 -11.67 -12.69
C PRO A 315 27.87 -10.82 -13.65
N ARG A 316 28.48 -10.04 -14.53
CA ARG A 316 27.77 -9.43 -15.66
C ARG A 316 27.28 -10.51 -16.63
N GLY A 317 26.11 -10.31 -17.22
CA GLY A 317 25.54 -11.24 -18.21
C GLY A 317 25.03 -12.57 -17.65
N ASP A 318 24.92 -12.71 -16.32
CA ASP A 318 24.47 -13.93 -15.66
C ASP A 318 22.96 -14.19 -15.77
N ARG A 319 22.21 -13.28 -16.39
CA ARG A 319 20.75 -13.34 -16.57
C ARG A 319 19.96 -13.37 -15.25
N LYS A 320 20.56 -12.96 -14.14
CA LYS A 320 19.98 -12.97 -12.79
C LYS A 320 19.91 -11.56 -12.23
N ALA A 321 18.80 -10.86 -12.42
CA ALA A 321 18.64 -9.48 -11.98
C ALA A 321 18.48 -9.34 -10.45
N GLY A 322 18.19 -10.42 -9.74
CA GLY A 322 18.08 -10.48 -8.29
C GLY A 322 16.64 -10.52 -7.79
N VAL A 323 16.46 -10.28 -6.50
CA VAL A 323 15.17 -10.32 -5.81
C VAL A 323 14.89 -9.02 -5.06
N VAL A 324 13.73 -8.41 -5.28
CA VAL A 324 13.20 -7.30 -4.48
C VAL A 324 12.26 -7.87 -3.42
N TRP A 325 12.65 -7.77 -2.15
CA TRP A 325 11.82 -8.21 -1.03
C TRP A 325 11.13 -7.04 -0.37
N HIS A 326 9.87 -6.85 -0.71
CA HIS A 326 9.05 -5.74 -0.23
C HIS A 326 7.81 -6.30 0.43
N THR A 327 7.61 -6.00 1.71
CA THR A 327 6.55 -6.60 2.50
C THR A 327 5.15 -6.50 1.87
N GLN A 328 4.26 -7.42 2.23
CA GLN A 328 2.88 -7.39 1.77
C GLN A 328 2.18 -6.09 2.20
N GLY A 329 1.76 -5.31 1.21
CA GLY A 329 1.09 -4.03 1.42
C GLY A 329 1.95 -2.79 1.30
N SER A 330 3.25 -2.94 1.04
CA SER A 330 4.15 -1.81 0.76
C SER A 330 4.02 -1.20 -0.65
N GLY A 331 3.16 -1.76 -1.51
CA GLY A 331 2.96 -1.27 -2.89
C GLY A 331 3.77 -2.00 -3.98
N LYS A 332 4.19 -3.25 -3.76
CA LYS A 332 4.92 -4.08 -4.75
C LYS A 332 4.40 -4.01 -6.19
N SER A 333 3.10 -4.16 -6.40
CA SER A 333 2.49 -4.14 -7.73
C SER A 333 2.75 -2.82 -8.47
N LEU A 334 2.72 -1.69 -7.75
CA LEU A 334 3.10 -0.39 -8.31
C LEU A 334 4.60 -0.30 -8.58
N SER A 335 5.44 -0.87 -7.70
CA SER A 335 6.89 -0.95 -7.96
C SER A 335 7.20 -1.72 -9.25
N MET A 336 6.45 -2.79 -9.55
CA MET A 336 6.58 -3.50 -10.83
C MET A 336 6.17 -2.63 -12.03
N VAL A 337 5.09 -1.84 -11.91
CA VAL A 337 4.67 -0.90 -12.95
C VAL A 337 5.75 0.14 -13.23
N PHE A 338 6.30 0.76 -12.17
CA PHE A 338 7.40 1.74 -12.30
C PHE A 338 8.65 1.10 -12.94
N TYR A 339 9.02 -0.09 -12.48
CA TYR A 339 10.11 -0.87 -13.06
C TYR A 339 9.90 -1.13 -14.56
N THR A 340 8.72 -1.62 -14.96
CA THR A 340 8.40 -1.85 -16.37
C THR A 340 8.49 -0.57 -17.18
N GLY A 341 7.91 0.54 -16.69
CA GLY A 341 7.94 1.85 -17.36
C GLY A 341 9.34 2.41 -17.61
N LYS A 342 10.31 2.09 -16.73
CA LYS A 342 11.73 2.45 -16.93
C LYS A 342 12.43 1.46 -17.87
N VAL A 343 12.26 0.16 -17.64
CA VAL A 343 12.93 -0.90 -18.41
C VAL A 343 12.62 -0.84 -19.90
N VAL A 344 11.38 -0.49 -20.27
CA VAL A 344 11.00 -0.37 -21.69
C VAL A 344 11.81 0.69 -22.44
N GLN A 345 12.36 1.68 -21.74
CA GLN A 345 13.13 2.79 -22.34
C GLN A 345 14.64 2.50 -22.40
N VAL A 346 15.15 1.63 -21.53
CA VAL A 346 16.60 1.41 -21.38
C VAL A 346 17.11 0.11 -21.99
N LEU A 347 16.23 -0.83 -22.39
CA LEU A 347 16.59 -2.15 -22.93
C LEU A 347 16.13 -2.40 -24.38
N ASP A 348 16.17 -1.37 -25.23
CA ASP A 348 15.80 -1.46 -26.66
C ASP A 348 14.43 -2.12 -26.89
N ASN A 349 13.42 -1.54 -26.23
CA ASN A 349 12.04 -2.02 -26.27
C ASN A 349 11.89 -3.53 -26.00
N PRO A 350 12.28 -4.00 -24.79
CA PRO A 350 12.23 -5.41 -24.42
C PRO A 350 10.79 -5.92 -24.35
N THR A 351 10.64 -7.24 -24.43
CA THR A 351 9.40 -7.90 -23.98
C THR A 351 9.50 -8.12 -22.47
N VAL A 352 8.54 -7.60 -21.71
CA VAL A 352 8.43 -7.81 -20.26
C VAL A 352 7.37 -8.87 -20.01
N LEU A 353 7.80 -10.04 -19.52
CA LEU A 353 6.93 -11.15 -19.17
C LEU A 353 6.72 -11.18 -17.65
N VAL A 354 5.54 -10.79 -17.22
CA VAL A 354 5.11 -10.83 -15.81
C VAL A 354 4.51 -12.21 -15.53
N ILE A 355 5.08 -12.92 -14.57
CA ILE A 355 4.70 -14.28 -14.20
C ILE A 355 4.14 -14.30 -12.80
N THR A 356 2.98 -14.92 -12.67
CA THR A 356 2.35 -15.23 -11.39
C THR A 356 2.12 -16.73 -11.26
N ASP A 357 1.80 -17.20 -10.06
CA ASP A 357 1.55 -18.61 -9.79
C ASP A 357 0.05 -18.97 -9.84
N ARG A 358 -0.84 -17.98 -9.80
CA ARG A 358 -2.30 -18.20 -9.77
C ARG A 358 -3.02 -17.20 -10.66
N ASN A 359 -4.09 -17.67 -11.30
CA ASN A 359 -4.88 -16.84 -12.22
C ASN A 359 -5.52 -15.62 -11.55
N ASP A 360 -5.91 -15.70 -10.27
CA ASP A 360 -6.50 -14.57 -9.56
C ASP A 360 -5.48 -13.48 -9.20
N LEU A 361 -4.23 -13.87 -8.93
CA LEU A 361 -3.12 -12.94 -8.77
C LEU A 361 -2.73 -12.31 -10.11
N ASP A 362 -2.70 -13.12 -11.18
CA ASP A 362 -2.49 -12.67 -12.56
C ASP A 362 -3.50 -11.58 -12.97
N ASP A 363 -4.78 -11.84 -12.75
CA ASP A 363 -5.88 -10.91 -13.06
C ASP A 363 -5.70 -9.56 -12.33
N GLN A 364 -5.33 -9.59 -11.04
CA GLN A 364 -5.19 -8.37 -10.24
C GLN A 364 -3.97 -7.54 -10.64
N LEU A 365 -2.86 -8.21 -10.92
CA LEU A 365 -1.64 -7.54 -11.35
C LEU A 365 -1.82 -6.97 -12.76
N PHE A 366 -2.49 -7.71 -13.65
CA PHE A 366 -2.89 -7.23 -14.97
C PHE A 366 -3.77 -5.98 -14.87
N ASP A 367 -4.83 -6.00 -14.04
CA ASP A 367 -5.72 -4.85 -13.84
C ASP A 367 -4.94 -3.61 -13.36
N THR A 368 -3.95 -3.79 -12.48
CA THR A 368 -3.08 -2.70 -12.00
C THR A 368 -2.27 -2.09 -13.15
N PHE A 369 -1.66 -2.93 -13.99
CA PHE A 369 -0.88 -2.48 -15.16
C PHE A 369 -1.77 -1.82 -16.21
N ALA A 370 -2.94 -2.39 -16.49
CA ALA A 370 -3.92 -1.84 -17.43
C ALA A 370 -4.43 -0.46 -16.98
N ALA A 371 -4.64 -0.28 -15.67
CA ALA A 371 -5.02 1.00 -15.10
C ALA A 371 -3.90 2.06 -15.18
N CYS A 372 -2.63 1.64 -15.26
CA CYS A 372 -1.44 2.50 -15.33
C CYS A 372 -0.81 2.58 -16.72
N LYS A 373 -1.56 2.23 -17.78
CA LYS A 373 -1.03 2.08 -19.16
C LYS A 373 -0.24 3.26 -19.71
N GLN A 374 -0.54 4.49 -19.25
CA GLN A 374 0.16 5.71 -19.64
C GLN A 374 1.69 5.61 -19.44
N LEU A 375 2.11 4.96 -18.36
CA LEU A 375 3.53 4.84 -18.02
C LEU A 375 4.21 3.71 -18.81
N LEU A 376 3.44 2.69 -19.20
CA LEU A 376 3.94 1.51 -19.91
C LEU A 376 4.20 1.76 -21.40
N ARG A 377 3.55 2.79 -21.98
CA ARG A 377 3.58 3.13 -23.43
C ARG A 377 3.10 2.01 -24.37
N GLN A 378 2.62 0.91 -23.81
CA GLN A 378 2.16 -0.28 -24.53
C GLN A 378 0.97 -0.87 -23.79
N GLU A 379 0.05 -1.46 -24.55
CA GLU A 379 -1.10 -2.14 -23.97
C GLU A 379 -0.65 -3.51 -23.39
N PRO A 380 -0.79 -3.74 -22.07
CA PRO A 380 -0.50 -5.04 -21.49
C PRO A 380 -1.46 -6.10 -22.03
N ARG A 381 -0.98 -7.34 -22.19
CA ARG A 381 -1.78 -8.47 -22.69
C ARG A 381 -1.68 -9.67 -21.76
N GLN A 382 -2.81 -10.30 -21.47
CA GLN A 382 -2.87 -11.52 -20.66
C GLN A 382 -2.95 -12.75 -21.57
N ALA A 383 -2.11 -13.75 -21.33
CA ALA A 383 -2.14 -15.01 -22.06
C ALA A 383 -3.19 -15.95 -21.46
N GLU A 384 -4.25 -16.25 -22.21
CA GLU A 384 -5.36 -17.12 -21.80
C GLU A 384 -4.97 -18.60 -21.83
N ASN A 385 -4.14 -19.00 -22.80
CA ASN A 385 -3.73 -20.38 -23.01
C ASN A 385 -2.29 -20.48 -23.52
N ARG A 386 -1.78 -21.71 -23.63
CA ARG A 386 -0.40 -21.99 -24.02
C ARG A 386 -0.08 -21.53 -25.44
N GLU A 387 -0.98 -21.75 -26.40
CA GLU A 387 -0.75 -21.33 -27.80
C GLU A 387 -0.67 -19.80 -27.92
N GLN A 388 -1.58 -19.08 -27.27
CA GLN A 388 -1.53 -17.62 -27.26
C GLN A 388 -0.26 -17.08 -26.60
N LEU A 389 0.25 -17.73 -25.56
CA LEU A 389 1.54 -17.36 -24.94
C LEU A 389 2.68 -17.48 -25.95
N LYS A 390 2.70 -18.53 -26.78
CA LYS A 390 3.72 -18.70 -27.83
C LYS A 390 3.63 -17.58 -28.85
N ASP A 391 2.42 -17.26 -29.31
CA ASP A 391 2.19 -16.19 -30.28
C ASP A 391 2.64 -14.82 -29.75
N LEU A 392 2.34 -14.53 -28.48
CA LEU A 392 2.75 -13.28 -27.83
C LEU A 392 4.26 -13.16 -27.65
N LEU A 393 4.97 -14.28 -27.49
CA LEU A 393 6.44 -14.31 -27.35
C LEU A 393 7.19 -14.37 -28.69
N ARG A 394 6.52 -14.77 -29.78
CA ARG A 394 7.06 -14.81 -31.16
C ARG A 394 6.95 -13.46 -31.87
N VAL A 395 7.36 -12.39 -31.20
CA VAL A 395 7.42 -11.03 -31.76
C VAL A 395 8.87 -10.55 -31.90
N ALA A 396 9.10 -9.57 -32.78
CA ALA A 396 10.44 -9.02 -33.02
C ALA A 396 10.98 -8.19 -31.84
N SER A 397 10.13 -7.38 -31.21
CA SER A 397 10.44 -6.60 -30.01
C SER A 397 9.16 -6.15 -29.28
N GLY A 398 9.30 -5.68 -28.05
CA GLY A 398 8.22 -5.10 -27.25
C GLY A 398 7.21 -6.10 -26.68
N GLY A 399 6.29 -5.57 -25.88
CA GLY A 399 5.16 -6.27 -25.27
C GLY A 399 5.28 -6.38 -23.75
N VAL A 400 4.20 -6.09 -23.04
CA VAL A 400 4.01 -6.41 -21.63
C VAL A 400 3.02 -7.57 -21.55
N ILE A 401 3.49 -8.75 -21.16
CA ILE A 401 2.72 -10.00 -21.22
C ILE A 401 2.53 -10.55 -19.81
N PHE A 402 1.29 -10.89 -19.47
CA PHE A 402 0.90 -11.54 -18.23
C PHE A 402 0.62 -13.02 -18.48
N THR A 403 1.15 -13.88 -17.61
CA THR A 403 0.91 -15.31 -17.70
C THR A 403 1.11 -15.99 -16.36
N THR A 404 0.59 -17.20 -16.28
CA THR A 404 0.82 -18.07 -15.13
C THR A 404 1.91 -19.08 -15.41
N ILE A 405 2.70 -19.41 -14.39
CA ILE A 405 3.86 -20.30 -14.51
C ILE A 405 3.47 -21.69 -15.07
N GLN A 406 2.24 -22.16 -14.82
CA GLN A 406 1.75 -23.46 -15.29
C GLN A 406 1.59 -23.55 -16.82
N LYS A 407 1.55 -22.41 -17.53
CA LYS A 407 1.51 -22.39 -19.00
C LYS A 407 2.85 -22.81 -19.63
N PHE A 408 3.94 -22.81 -18.85
CA PHE A 408 5.25 -23.34 -19.24
C PHE A 408 5.43 -24.83 -18.96
N GLN A 409 4.40 -25.56 -18.54
CA GLN A 409 4.49 -27.02 -18.39
C GLN A 409 4.24 -27.73 -19.74
N PRO A 410 5.06 -28.71 -20.14
CA PRO A 410 4.83 -29.46 -21.38
C PRO A 410 3.56 -30.31 -21.30
N GLU A 411 2.88 -30.52 -22.43
CA GLU A 411 1.72 -31.42 -22.54
C GLU A 411 2.15 -32.90 -22.47
N GLU A 412 3.23 -33.24 -23.17
CA GLU A 412 3.85 -34.56 -23.18
C GLU A 412 5.37 -34.45 -22.98
N GLY A 413 5.97 -35.45 -22.33
CA GLY A 413 7.42 -35.50 -22.08
C GLY A 413 7.92 -34.57 -20.97
N ASN A 414 9.21 -34.21 -21.04
CA ASN A 414 9.94 -33.50 -19.99
C ASN A 414 10.86 -32.38 -20.53
N VAL A 415 10.66 -31.98 -21.78
CA VAL A 415 11.34 -30.88 -22.46
C VAL A 415 10.26 -29.92 -22.93
N TYR A 416 10.41 -28.64 -22.62
CA TYR A 416 9.56 -27.59 -23.17
C TYR A 416 10.24 -27.00 -24.40
N GLU A 417 9.48 -26.63 -25.42
CA GLU A 417 10.06 -26.06 -26.64
C GLU A 417 10.63 -24.65 -26.39
N GLU A 418 11.73 -24.30 -27.07
CA GLU A 418 12.25 -22.95 -27.04
C GLU A 418 11.23 -22.01 -27.70
N LEU A 419 10.74 -21.01 -26.96
CA LEU A 419 9.78 -20.03 -27.46
C LEU A 419 10.47 -18.82 -28.08
N SER A 420 11.60 -18.42 -27.50
CA SER A 420 12.38 -17.28 -28.00
C SER A 420 13.83 -17.34 -27.52
N SER A 421 14.77 -17.14 -28.45
CA SER A 421 16.20 -16.96 -28.17
C SER A 421 16.60 -15.51 -27.92
N ARG A 422 15.64 -14.58 -27.92
CA ARG A 422 15.90 -13.14 -27.73
C ARG A 422 16.47 -12.85 -26.35
N SER A 423 17.50 -12.00 -26.31
CA SER A 423 18.10 -11.50 -25.07
C SER A 423 17.37 -10.29 -24.46
N ASN A 424 16.60 -9.56 -25.27
CA ASN A 424 15.76 -8.44 -24.81
C ASN A 424 14.39 -8.92 -24.30
N ILE A 425 14.41 -9.94 -23.44
CA ILE A 425 13.24 -10.42 -22.69
C ILE A 425 13.57 -10.32 -21.20
N VAL A 426 12.68 -9.67 -20.45
CA VAL A 426 12.79 -9.55 -19.00
C VAL A 426 11.62 -10.28 -18.36
N VAL A 427 11.92 -11.32 -17.58
CA VAL A 427 10.93 -12.05 -16.79
C VAL A 427 10.86 -11.41 -15.41
N VAL A 428 9.65 -11.00 -15.01
CA VAL A 428 9.35 -10.46 -13.67
C VAL A 428 8.43 -11.44 -12.97
N ALA A 429 8.92 -12.15 -11.97
CA ALA A 429 8.13 -13.11 -11.21
C ALA A 429 7.58 -12.47 -9.94
N ASP A 430 6.27 -12.57 -9.73
CA ASP A 430 5.65 -12.26 -8.43
C ASP A 430 5.71 -13.49 -7.51
N GLU A 431 5.81 -13.23 -6.20
CA GLU A 431 5.99 -14.25 -5.15
C GLU A 431 7.13 -15.25 -5.46
N ALA A 432 8.29 -14.72 -5.86
CA ALA A 432 9.45 -15.46 -6.38
C ALA A 432 10.12 -16.47 -5.41
N HIS A 433 9.61 -16.59 -4.18
CA HIS A 433 10.06 -17.55 -3.16
C HIS A 433 9.26 -18.87 -3.17
N ARG A 434 8.22 -19.00 -4.00
CA ARG A 434 7.42 -20.25 -4.03
C ARG A 434 8.25 -21.40 -4.61
N THR A 435 8.20 -22.57 -3.98
CA THR A 435 8.84 -23.84 -4.40
C THR A 435 8.57 -24.24 -5.85
N GLN A 436 7.55 -23.63 -6.47
CA GLN A 436 7.20 -23.74 -7.88
C GLN A 436 8.34 -23.30 -8.83
N TYR A 437 9.22 -22.39 -8.39
CA TYR A 437 10.38 -21.93 -9.15
C TYR A 437 11.62 -22.83 -8.98
N GLY A 438 11.47 -24.06 -8.49
CA GLY A 438 12.58 -25.01 -8.35
C GLY A 438 13.04 -25.68 -9.64
N PHE A 439 14.29 -26.19 -9.65
CA PHE A 439 14.84 -27.02 -10.73
C PHE A 439 14.69 -28.53 -10.50
N ALA A 440 14.18 -28.93 -9.32
CA ALA A 440 14.21 -30.32 -8.88
C ALA A 440 13.40 -31.27 -9.79
N ALA A 441 14.00 -32.41 -10.11
CA ALA A 441 13.34 -33.50 -10.82
C ALA A 441 12.52 -34.35 -9.84
N LYS A 442 11.27 -34.64 -10.21
CA LYS A 442 10.34 -35.49 -9.45
C LYS A 442 9.84 -36.62 -10.32
N THR A 443 9.76 -37.82 -9.77
CA THR A 443 9.16 -38.97 -10.45
C THR A 443 7.66 -39.01 -10.13
N VAL A 444 6.82 -38.86 -11.15
CA VAL A 444 5.36 -38.91 -11.06
C VAL A 444 4.86 -40.20 -11.71
N ASP A 445 3.92 -40.86 -11.05
CA ASP A 445 3.26 -42.04 -11.63
C ASP A 445 2.45 -41.62 -12.88
N GLU A 446 2.74 -42.26 -14.00
CA GLU A 446 1.97 -42.15 -15.24
C GLU A 446 0.75 -43.05 -15.13
N LYS A 447 -0.44 -42.52 -15.40
CA LYS A 447 -1.71 -43.23 -15.20
C LYS A 447 -2.51 -43.30 -16.50
N ASP A 448 -3.21 -44.42 -16.70
CA ASP A 448 -4.19 -44.56 -17.78
C ASP A 448 -5.49 -43.77 -17.49
N GLU A 449 -6.41 -43.73 -18.46
CA GLU A 449 -7.74 -43.08 -18.33
C GLU A 449 -8.58 -43.66 -17.18
N GLN A 450 -8.23 -44.84 -16.68
CA GLN A 450 -8.92 -45.54 -15.59
C GLN A 450 -8.22 -45.33 -14.23
N GLY A 451 -7.12 -44.55 -14.21
CA GLY A 451 -6.38 -44.19 -13.01
C GLY A 451 -5.34 -45.22 -12.54
N ASN A 452 -5.07 -46.27 -13.33
CA ASN A 452 -4.06 -47.28 -13.02
C ASN A 452 -2.67 -46.76 -13.38
N VAL A 453 -1.67 -47.02 -12.54
CA VAL A 453 -0.28 -46.62 -12.80
C VAL A 453 0.30 -47.51 -13.90
N ILE A 454 0.54 -46.93 -15.08
CA ILE A 454 1.11 -47.59 -16.26
C ILE A 454 2.61 -47.32 -16.43
N GLY A 455 3.16 -46.36 -15.68
CA GLY A 455 4.58 -46.00 -15.77
C GLY A 455 5.02 -44.99 -14.72
N LYS A 456 6.25 -44.52 -14.83
CA LYS A 456 6.81 -43.44 -14.01
C LYS A 456 7.49 -42.42 -14.93
N LYS A 457 7.06 -41.17 -14.88
CA LYS A 457 7.62 -40.06 -15.65
C LYS A 457 8.39 -39.09 -14.76
N THR A 458 9.52 -38.59 -15.23
CA THR A 458 10.27 -37.54 -14.53
C THR A 458 9.79 -36.16 -14.98
N VAL A 459 9.25 -35.39 -14.05
CA VAL A 459 8.76 -34.01 -14.23
C VAL A 459 9.70 -33.07 -13.46
N TYR A 460 10.07 -31.94 -14.05
CA TYR A 460 10.92 -30.94 -13.40
C TYR A 460 10.07 -29.81 -12.81
N GLY A 461 10.64 -29.02 -11.90
CA GLY A 461 10.00 -27.77 -11.46
C GLY A 461 9.90 -26.74 -12.59
N PHE A 462 8.98 -25.78 -12.45
CA PHE A 462 8.60 -24.90 -13.57
C PHE A 462 9.71 -23.97 -14.03
N ALA A 463 10.64 -23.59 -13.14
CA ALA A 463 11.77 -22.74 -13.53
C ALA A 463 12.66 -23.38 -14.57
N LYS A 464 12.79 -24.72 -14.60
CA LYS A 464 13.49 -25.40 -15.68
C LYS A 464 12.81 -25.15 -17.02
N TYR A 465 11.51 -25.42 -17.11
CA TYR A 465 10.78 -25.26 -18.37
C TYR A 465 10.74 -23.82 -18.84
N LEU A 466 10.64 -22.87 -17.90
CA LEU A 466 10.72 -21.45 -18.21
C LEU A 466 12.10 -21.04 -18.76
N ARG A 467 13.19 -21.61 -18.23
CA ARG A 467 14.56 -21.40 -18.73
C ARG A 467 14.79 -22.10 -20.09
N ASP A 468 14.20 -23.28 -20.29
CA ASP A 468 14.22 -23.97 -21.59
C ASP A 468 13.47 -23.15 -22.65
N ALA A 469 12.33 -22.54 -22.26
CA ALA A 469 11.52 -21.71 -23.15
C ALA A 469 12.19 -20.38 -23.52
N LEU A 470 12.90 -19.76 -22.57
CA LEU A 470 13.46 -18.40 -22.67
C LEU A 470 14.93 -18.37 -22.20
N PRO A 471 15.85 -19.06 -22.89
CA PRO A 471 17.22 -19.29 -22.41
C PRO A 471 18.06 -18.02 -22.23
N GLN A 472 17.75 -16.95 -22.97
CA GLN A 472 18.50 -15.68 -22.94
C GLN A 472 17.78 -14.56 -22.16
N ALA A 473 16.62 -14.84 -21.56
CA ALA A 473 15.89 -13.84 -20.80
C ALA A 473 16.60 -13.50 -19.47
N THR A 474 16.37 -12.29 -18.98
CA THR A 474 16.86 -11.82 -17.67
C THR A 474 15.75 -11.94 -16.62
N TYR A 475 16.05 -12.46 -15.43
CA TYR A 475 15.05 -12.83 -14.43
C TYR A 475 15.15 -11.95 -13.18
N LEU A 476 14.06 -11.27 -12.85
CA LEU A 476 13.87 -10.48 -11.63
C LEU A 476 12.72 -11.07 -10.81
N GLY A 477 12.94 -11.25 -9.51
CA GLY A 477 11.91 -11.71 -8.57
C GLY A 477 11.40 -10.58 -7.69
N PHE A 478 10.10 -10.52 -7.44
CA PHE A 478 9.52 -9.75 -6.35
C PHE A 478 8.91 -10.73 -5.33
N THR A 479 9.02 -10.39 -4.05
CA THR A 479 8.47 -11.23 -2.99
C THR A 479 7.98 -10.39 -1.82
N GLY A 480 6.88 -10.82 -1.18
CA GLY A 480 6.41 -10.27 0.08
C GLY A 480 7.03 -10.85 1.33
N THR A 481 7.73 -11.97 1.21
CA THR A 481 8.31 -12.74 2.32
C THR A 481 9.79 -13.00 2.05
N PRO A 482 10.61 -13.16 3.12
CA PRO A 482 12.00 -13.52 2.96
C PRO A 482 12.14 -14.90 2.33
N ILE A 483 13.20 -15.08 1.55
CA ILE A 483 13.73 -16.36 1.09
C ILE A 483 14.17 -17.15 2.34
N GLU A 484 13.59 -18.33 2.53
CA GLU A 484 13.94 -19.22 3.64
C GLU A 484 15.37 -19.75 3.48
N LYS A 485 16.07 -20.06 4.59
CA LYS A 485 17.45 -20.62 4.55
C LYS A 485 17.53 -21.94 3.76
N THR A 486 16.42 -22.67 3.67
CA THR A 486 16.26 -23.93 2.94
C THR A 486 15.95 -23.72 1.45
N ASP A 487 15.60 -22.50 1.03
CA ASP A 487 15.22 -22.20 -0.35
C ASP A 487 16.46 -21.95 -1.23
N VAL A 488 17.06 -23.06 -1.65
CA VAL A 488 18.21 -23.08 -2.57
C VAL A 488 17.83 -22.58 -3.99
N ASN A 489 16.55 -22.53 -4.33
CA ASN A 489 16.11 -22.30 -5.72
C ASN A 489 16.02 -20.82 -6.07
N THR A 490 15.52 -19.96 -5.18
CA THR A 490 15.33 -18.54 -5.51
C THR A 490 16.64 -17.81 -5.85
N PRO A 491 17.74 -17.95 -5.08
CA PRO A 491 19.04 -17.41 -5.50
C PRO A 491 19.60 -18.06 -6.77
N ALA A 492 19.28 -19.34 -7.03
CA ALA A 492 19.71 -20.02 -8.24
C ALA A 492 19.01 -19.47 -9.50
N VAL A 493 17.74 -19.09 -9.41
CA VAL A 493 16.95 -18.56 -10.53
C VAL A 493 17.12 -17.07 -10.72
N PHE A 494 17.00 -16.30 -9.64
CA PHE A 494 16.89 -14.85 -9.69
C PHE A 494 18.17 -14.14 -9.29
N GLY A 495 18.96 -14.72 -8.37
CA GLY A 495 20.15 -14.11 -7.81
C GLY A 495 19.93 -13.56 -6.40
N ASN A 496 20.86 -12.73 -5.94
CA ASN A 496 20.83 -12.13 -4.60
C ASN A 496 19.72 -11.07 -4.44
N TYR A 497 19.44 -10.67 -3.21
CA TYR A 497 18.58 -9.52 -2.95
C TYR A 497 19.15 -8.25 -3.57
N VAL A 498 18.29 -7.50 -4.24
CA VAL A 498 18.55 -6.16 -4.77
C VAL A 498 18.20 -5.12 -3.72
N ASP A 499 17.06 -5.30 -3.07
CA ASP A 499 16.53 -4.38 -2.06
C ASP A 499 15.62 -5.14 -1.08
N ILE A 500 15.60 -4.67 0.18
CA ILE A 500 14.81 -5.25 1.27
C ILE A 500 14.05 -4.13 1.98
N TYR A 501 12.72 -4.24 1.97
CA TYR A 501 11.79 -3.40 2.71
C TYR A 501 10.85 -4.30 3.51
N ASP A 502 11.20 -4.53 4.77
CA ASP A 502 10.57 -5.54 5.62
C ASP A 502 9.28 -5.04 6.30
N ILE A 503 8.65 -5.90 7.13
CA ILE A 503 7.43 -5.50 7.86
C ILE A 503 7.72 -4.43 8.92
N ALA A 504 8.88 -4.50 9.60
CA ALA A 504 9.20 -3.60 10.70
C ALA A 504 9.39 -2.16 10.20
N GLN A 505 10.18 -1.98 9.15
CA GLN A 505 10.40 -0.72 8.47
C GLN A 505 9.08 -0.20 7.86
N ALA A 506 8.28 -1.06 7.23
CA ALA A 506 6.98 -0.65 6.70
C ALA A 506 5.99 -0.15 7.77
N VAL A 507 6.04 -0.71 8.98
CA VAL A 507 5.26 -0.24 10.12
C VAL A 507 5.82 1.08 10.65
N GLU A 508 7.14 1.20 10.80
CA GLU A 508 7.82 2.42 11.27
C GLU A 508 7.54 3.62 10.35
N ASP A 509 7.54 3.39 9.04
CA ASP A 509 7.24 4.39 8.04
C ASP A 509 5.74 4.71 7.92
N GLY A 510 4.88 3.91 8.54
CA GLY A 510 3.43 4.02 8.39
C GLY A 510 2.91 3.58 7.03
N ALA A 511 3.67 2.77 6.27
CA ALA A 511 3.21 2.14 5.04
C ALA A 511 2.24 0.97 5.32
N THR A 512 2.40 0.31 6.47
CA THR A 512 1.50 -0.72 7.02
C THR A 512 1.21 -0.46 8.50
N VAL A 513 0.22 -1.15 9.06
CA VAL A 513 -0.07 -1.12 10.50
C VAL A 513 0.38 -2.43 11.17
N ARG A 514 0.62 -2.38 12.48
CA ARG A 514 1.03 -3.54 13.29
C ARG A 514 0.00 -4.67 13.24
N ILE A 515 0.48 -5.90 13.40
CA ILE A 515 -0.37 -7.09 13.52
C ILE A 515 -0.31 -7.58 14.97
N PHE A 516 -1.48 -7.74 15.58
CA PHE A 516 -1.65 -8.31 16.90
C PHE A 516 -2.18 -9.73 16.79
N TYR A 517 -1.72 -10.59 17.69
CA TYR A 517 -2.13 -11.99 17.74
C TYR A 517 -2.89 -12.27 19.05
N GLU A 518 -4.03 -12.96 18.92
CA GLU A 518 -4.84 -13.44 20.03
C GLU A 518 -5.11 -14.94 19.87
N SER A 519 -4.71 -15.74 20.87
CA SER A 519 -5.00 -17.17 20.92
C SER A 519 -6.32 -17.45 21.62
N ARG A 520 -7.25 -18.15 20.96
CA ARG A 520 -8.54 -18.57 21.53
C ARG A 520 -8.65 -20.08 21.77
N LEU A 521 -7.52 -20.78 21.80
CA LEU A 521 -7.44 -22.22 22.07
C LEU A 521 -8.16 -22.65 23.36
N ALA A 522 -8.12 -21.83 24.41
CA ALA A 522 -8.75 -22.16 25.69
C ALA A 522 -10.29 -22.15 25.62
N LYS A 523 -10.87 -21.33 24.73
CA LYS A 523 -12.32 -21.22 24.54
C LYS A 523 -12.86 -22.33 23.62
N VAL A 524 -12.01 -22.89 22.75
CA VAL A 524 -12.36 -23.91 21.76
C VAL A 524 -11.41 -25.11 21.86
N GLN A 525 -11.69 -26.03 22.78
CA GLN A 525 -10.82 -27.18 23.04
C GLN A 525 -10.78 -28.16 21.86
N LEU A 526 -9.59 -28.35 21.27
CA LEU A 526 -9.25 -29.53 20.47
C LEU A 526 -8.93 -30.71 21.40
N SER A 527 -9.36 -31.92 21.01
CA SER A 527 -8.94 -33.15 21.70
C SER A 527 -7.42 -33.36 21.60
N ALA A 528 -6.83 -34.12 22.52
CA ALA A 528 -5.40 -34.45 22.46
C ALA A 528 -5.02 -35.14 21.12
N GLU A 529 -5.90 -35.97 20.59
CA GLU A 529 -5.76 -36.59 19.27
C GLU A 529 -5.76 -35.55 18.14
N GLY A 530 -6.65 -34.56 18.20
CA GLY A 530 -6.67 -33.46 17.23
C GLY A 530 -5.39 -32.63 17.22
N LYS A 531 -4.84 -32.32 18.40
CA LYS A 531 -3.55 -31.60 18.51
C LYS A 531 -2.39 -32.39 17.90
N THR A 532 -2.35 -33.71 18.11
CA THR A 532 -1.34 -34.58 17.50
C THR A 532 -1.52 -34.64 15.98
N LEU A 533 -2.75 -34.74 15.49
CA LEU A 533 -3.03 -34.76 14.04
C LEU A 533 -2.65 -33.46 13.34
N VAL A 534 -2.91 -32.29 13.97
CA VAL A 534 -2.43 -30.99 13.46
C VAL A 534 -0.91 -31.02 13.34
N LYS A 535 -0.19 -31.37 14.42
CA LYS A 535 1.27 -31.44 14.42
C LYS A 535 1.86 -32.43 13.40
N GLU A 536 1.25 -33.59 13.23
CA GLU A 536 1.71 -34.58 12.24
C GLU A 536 1.41 -34.20 10.79
N LEU A 537 0.36 -33.40 10.57
CA LEU A 537 0.03 -32.87 9.25
C LEU A 537 0.98 -31.72 8.92
N ASP A 538 1.24 -30.88 9.91
CA ASP A 538 2.21 -29.79 9.93
C ASP A 538 3.61 -30.26 9.49
N ASP A 539 4.17 -31.29 10.14
CA ASP A 539 5.48 -31.87 9.80
C ASP A 539 5.53 -32.47 8.37
N LYS A 540 4.36 -32.79 7.78
CA LYS A 540 4.25 -33.34 6.42
C LYS A 540 3.96 -32.29 5.35
N LEU A 541 3.29 -31.19 5.70
CA LEU A 541 3.09 -30.06 4.79
C LEU A 541 4.45 -29.47 4.38
N GLU A 542 5.43 -29.42 5.29
CA GLU A 542 6.84 -29.09 4.98
C GLU A 542 7.46 -29.99 3.88
N GLN A 543 7.02 -31.24 3.75
CA GLN A 543 7.51 -32.18 2.74
C GLN A 543 6.66 -32.18 1.45
N ASP A 544 5.35 -31.88 1.55
CA ASP A 544 4.37 -31.91 0.46
C ASP A 544 4.13 -30.53 -0.21
N GLU A 545 4.69 -29.42 0.31
CA GLU A 545 4.75 -28.08 -0.33
C GLU A 545 5.44 -28.09 -1.71
N LEU A 546 5.95 -29.26 -2.10
CA LEU A 546 6.46 -29.61 -3.41
C LEU A 546 5.36 -29.92 -4.44
N THR A 547 4.08 -30.07 -4.09
CA THR A 547 3.01 -30.42 -5.05
C THR A 547 1.67 -29.77 -4.70
N GLU A 548 1.45 -28.51 -5.12
CA GLU A 548 0.11 -27.88 -5.08
C GLU A 548 -0.82 -28.45 -6.17
N THR A 549 -1.10 -29.75 -6.09
CA THR A 549 -2.26 -30.36 -6.77
C THR A 549 -2.89 -31.38 -5.84
N PRO A 550 -4.20 -31.26 -5.49
CA PRO A 550 -4.90 -32.21 -4.62
C PRO A 550 -4.94 -33.65 -5.16
N SER A 551 -4.50 -33.86 -6.40
CA SER A 551 -4.40 -35.15 -7.08
C SER A 551 -3.14 -35.96 -6.73
N HIS A 552 -2.10 -35.35 -6.15
CA HIS A 552 -0.79 -36.00 -5.94
C HIS A 552 -0.41 -36.31 -4.48
N SER A 553 -1.18 -35.84 -3.48
CA SER A 553 -0.94 -36.19 -2.08
C SER A 553 -1.03 -37.71 -1.87
N THR A 554 -0.06 -38.30 -1.16
CA THR A 554 -0.06 -39.74 -0.83
C THR A 554 -1.41 -40.17 -0.20
N LYS A 555 -1.86 -41.42 -0.42
CA LYS A 555 -3.10 -41.95 0.20
C LYS A 555 -3.15 -41.69 1.72
N SER A 556 -1.99 -41.67 2.38
CA SER A 556 -1.84 -41.38 3.81
C SER A 556 -2.16 -39.93 4.19
N ALA A 557 -1.77 -38.94 3.38
CA ALA A 557 -2.02 -37.53 3.63
C ALA A 557 -3.50 -37.18 3.46
N LYS A 558 -4.17 -37.75 2.44
CA LYS A 558 -5.62 -37.61 2.27
C LYS A 558 -6.40 -38.17 3.46
N ALA A 559 -6.04 -39.35 3.94
CA ALA A 559 -6.71 -39.97 5.08
C ALA A 559 -6.57 -39.13 6.36
N LYS A 560 -5.37 -38.62 6.64
CA LYS A 560 -5.14 -37.71 7.79
C LYS A 560 -5.89 -36.39 7.64
N TRP A 561 -5.92 -35.82 6.44
CA TRP A 561 -6.69 -34.60 6.16
C TRP A 561 -8.19 -34.79 6.43
N THR A 562 -8.77 -35.91 5.99
CA THR A 562 -10.18 -36.24 6.25
C THR A 562 -10.46 -36.44 7.74
N GLN A 563 -9.56 -37.10 8.48
CA GLN A 563 -9.69 -37.27 9.93
C GLN A 563 -9.67 -35.91 10.66
N LEU A 564 -8.72 -35.05 10.29
CA LEU A 564 -8.60 -33.73 10.87
C LEU A 564 -9.81 -32.85 10.52
N GLU A 565 -10.29 -32.89 9.28
CA GLU A 565 -11.48 -32.16 8.84
C GLU A 565 -12.73 -32.60 9.64
N ALA A 566 -12.89 -33.89 9.92
CA ALA A 566 -14.00 -34.38 10.73
C ALA A 566 -13.95 -33.88 12.18
N LEU A 567 -12.75 -33.73 12.73
CA LEU A 567 -12.54 -33.25 14.10
C LEU A 567 -12.76 -31.74 14.21
N ILE A 568 -12.13 -30.97 13.32
CA ILE A 568 -12.25 -29.50 13.24
C ILE A 568 -13.69 -29.10 12.90
N GLY A 569 -14.31 -29.81 11.97
CA GLY A 569 -15.68 -29.57 11.53
C GLY A 569 -16.75 -30.34 12.32
N SER A 570 -16.51 -30.65 13.59
CA SER A 570 -17.52 -31.25 14.46
C SER A 570 -18.59 -30.21 14.85
N GLU A 571 -19.86 -30.60 14.84
CA GLU A 571 -21.01 -29.70 15.04
C GLU A 571 -20.90 -28.85 16.33
N LYS A 572 -20.49 -29.48 17.43
CA LYS A 572 -20.27 -28.79 18.71
C LYS A 572 -19.17 -27.73 18.62
N ARG A 573 -18.07 -28.01 17.92
CA ARG A 573 -16.96 -27.07 17.75
C ARG A 573 -17.35 -25.91 16.85
N ILE A 574 -18.00 -26.18 15.71
CA ILE A 574 -18.51 -25.14 14.80
C ILE A 574 -19.48 -24.22 15.54
N SER A 575 -20.40 -24.77 16.34
CA SER A 575 -21.34 -23.97 17.13
C SER A 575 -20.63 -23.07 18.15
N ASN A 576 -19.58 -23.58 18.82
CA ASN A 576 -18.79 -22.78 19.75
C ASN A 576 -18.02 -21.66 19.04
N ILE A 577 -17.43 -21.94 17.87
CA ILE A 577 -16.73 -20.93 17.07
C ILE A 577 -17.71 -19.88 16.56
N ALA A 578 -18.89 -20.27 16.07
CA ALA A 578 -19.91 -19.33 15.62
C ALA A 578 -20.30 -18.35 16.74
N ASN A 579 -20.56 -18.85 17.95
CA ASN A 579 -20.87 -18.01 19.11
C ASN A 579 -19.73 -17.05 19.47
N ASP A 580 -18.48 -17.55 19.48
CA ASP A 580 -17.32 -16.73 19.82
C ASP A 580 -17.06 -15.65 18.76
N VAL A 581 -17.09 -16.02 17.47
CA VAL A 581 -16.90 -15.09 16.34
C VAL A 581 -17.96 -13.98 16.36
N VAL A 582 -19.24 -14.32 16.54
CA VAL A 582 -20.32 -13.32 16.58
C VAL A 582 -20.10 -12.36 17.75
N SER A 583 -19.89 -12.89 18.96
CA SER A 583 -19.72 -12.08 20.18
C SER A 583 -18.47 -11.18 20.09
N HIS A 584 -17.36 -11.74 19.61
CA HIS A 584 -16.10 -11.03 19.44
C HIS A 584 -16.19 -9.95 18.37
N PHE A 585 -16.80 -10.27 17.22
CA PHE A 585 -16.95 -9.32 16.13
C PHE A 585 -17.83 -8.14 16.54
N GLU A 586 -18.97 -8.39 17.19
CA GLU A 586 -19.85 -7.33 17.71
C GLU A 586 -19.15 -6.44 18.74
N ALA A 587 -18.38 -7.01 19.67
CA ALA A 587 -17.63 -6.23 20.64
C ALA A 587 -16.59 -5.30 19.97
N ARG A 588 -15.93 -5.77 18.90
CA ARG A 588 -14.99 -4.93 18.13
C ARG A 588 -15.70 -3.85 17.32
N GLN A 589 -16.84 -4.18 16.72
CA GLN A 589 -17.66 -3.21 15.97
C GLN A 589 -18.17 -2.06 16.87
N GLN A 590 -18.27 -2.27 18.19
CA GLN A 590 -18.58 -1.19 19.13
C GLN A 590 -17.43 -0.20 19.31
N VAL A 591 -16.18 -0.53 18.97
CA VAL A 591 -15.02 0.35 19.20
C VAL A 591 -14.53 0.99 17.91
N PHE A 592 -14.53 0.25 16.81
CA PHE A 592 -14.26 0.77 15.47
C PHE A 592 -15.01 -0.04 14.41
N ASP A 593 -15.77 0.64 13.57
CA ASP A 593 -16.45 -0.02 12.43
C ASP A 593 -15.40 -0.47 11.40
N GLY A 594 -15.46 -1.74 11.04
CA GLY A 594 -14.71 -2.28 9.93
C GLY A 594 -15.23 -3.64 9.51
N LYS A 595 -14.35 -4.40 8.86
CA LYS A 595 -14.71 -5.69 8.27
C LYS A 595 -13.81 -6.80 8.77
N ALA A 596 -14.29 -8.03 8.64
CA ALA A 596 -13.54 -9.21 9.04
C ALA A 596 -13.64 -10.34 8.02
N MET A 597 -12.64 -11.23 8.06
CA MET A 597 -12.57 -12.43 7.25
C MET A 597 -12.37 -13.64 8.15
N ILE A 598 -13.04 -14.75 7.83
CA ILE A 598 -12.89 -16.04 8.50
C ILE A 598 -12.29 -17.04 7.53
N VAL A 599 -11.19 -17.66 7.92
CA VAL A 599 -10.47 -18.68 7.14
C VAL A 599 -10.84 -20.05 7.69
N ALA A 600 -11.73 -20.75 7.00
CA ALA A 600 -12.16 -22.10 7.33
C ALA A 600 -11.25 -23.16 6.69
N MET A 601 -11.06 -24.30 7.35
CA MET A 601 -10.23 -25.40 6.85
C MET A 601 -10.76 -26.02 5.54
N SER A 602 -12.08 -26.13 5.39
CA SER A 602 -12.71 -26.75 4.22
C SER A 602 -13.97 -26.01 3.76
N ARG A 603 -14.38 -26.26 2.51
CA ARG A 603 -15.61 -25.68 1.93
C ARG A 603 -16.87 -26.12 2.67
N ARG A 604 -16.86 -27.36 3.17
CA ARG A 604 -17.93 -27.90 4.02
C ARG A 604 -18.02 -27.14 5.34
N ILE A 605 -16.90 -26.99 6.04
CA ILE A 605 -16.83 -26.25 7.31
C ILE A 605 -17.22 -24.79 7.11
N ALA A 606 -16.83 -24.17 6.00
CA ALA A 606 -17.24 -22.81 5.67
C ALA A 606 -18.77 -22.66 5.54
N ALA A 607 -19.44 -23.60 4.87
CA ALA A 607 -20.89 -23.61 4.74
C ALA A 607 -21.59 -23.89 6.08
N GLU A 608 -21.11 -24.87 6.85
CA GLU A 608 -21.68 -25.21 8.16
C GLU A 608 -21.50 -24.07 9.18
N LEU A 609 -20.35 -23.39 9.16
CA LEU A 609 -20.11 -22.22 10.00
C LEU A 609 -21.02 -21.05 9.62
N TYR A 610 -21.28 -20.85 8.33
CA TYR A 610 -22.26 -19.86 7.87
C TYR A 610 -23.66 -20.14 8.44
N GLU A 611 -24.15 -21.38 8.30
CA GLU A 611 -25.46 -21.81 8.83
C GLU A 611 -25.53 -21.63 10.37
N ALA A 612 -24.46 -21.95 11.09
CA ALA A 612 -24.37 -21.74 12.53
C ALA A 612 -24.41 -20.24 12.91
N ILE A 613 -23.70 -19.37 12.17
CA ILE A 613 -23.70 -17.92 12.42
C ILE A 613 -25.07 -17.31 12.13
N ILE A 614 -25.69 -17.63 10.99
CA ILE A 614 -27.01 -17.07 10.65
C ILE A 614 -28.13 -17.60 11.56
N SER A 615 -27.93 -18.75 12.19
CA SER A 615 -28.84 -19.23 13.25
C SER A 615 -28.80 -18.35 14.50
N LEU A 616 -27.64 -17.73 14.80
CA LEU A 616 -27.46 -16.77 15.90
C LEU A 616 -27.84 -15.33 15.51
N ARG A 617 -27.66 -14.98 14.22
CA ARG A 617 -27.96 -13.67 13.63
C ARG A 617 -28.70 -13.82 12.30
N PRO A 618 -30.02 -14.08 12.32
CA PRO A 618 -30.79 -14.29 11.10
C PRO A 618 -30.85 -13.06 10.18
N ASP A 619 -30.73 -11.87 10.76
CA ASP A 619 -30.73 -10.56 10.09
C ASP A 619 -29.46 -10.31 9.25
N TRP A 620 -28.36 -11.02 9.51
CA TRP A 620 -27.13 -10.89 8.70
C TRP A 620 -27.24 -11.61 7.35
N HIS A 621 -28.20 -12.52 7.22
CA HIS A 621 -28.39 -13.33 6.03
C HIS A 621 -29.16 -12.59 4.92
N SER A 622 -28.78 -12.88 3.67
CA SER A 622 -29.63 -12.64 2.51
C SER A 622 -29.29 -13.66 1.42
N ASP A 623 -30.27 -14.13 0.66
CA ASP A 623 -30.03 -14.93 -0.55
C ASP A 623 -29.48 -14.07 -1.71
N ASP A 624 -29.80 -12.77 -1.71
CA ASP A 624 -29.31 -11.83 -2.71
C ASP A 624 -27.83 -11.53 -2.47
N LEU A 625 -26.97 -11.79 -3.47
CA LEU A 625 -25.53 -11.52 -3.41
C LEU A 625 -25.19 -10.03 -3.30
N ALA A 626 -26.11 -9.14 -3.67
CA ALA A 626 -25.95 -7.69 -3.48
C ALA A 626 -26.33 -7.23 -2.06
N LYS A 627 -26.84 -8.12 -1.22
CA LYS A 627 -27.28 -7.83 0.15
C LYS A 627 -26.68 -8.77 1.20
N GLY A 628 -27.02 -8.56 2.47
CA GLY A 628 -26.58 -9.33 3.63
C GLY A 628 -25.24 -8.87 4.19
N ALA A 629 -25.09 -9.05 5.51
CA ALA A 629 -23.90 -8.68 6.27
C ALA A 629 -22.83 -9.77 6.31
N ILE A 630 -23.19 -11.02 5.94
CA ILE A 630 -22.28 -12.16 5.85
C ILE A 630 -22.42 -12.93 4.53
N LYS A 631 -21.31 -13.37 3.94
CA LYS A 631 -21.28 -14.27 2.75
C LYS A 631 -20.16 -15.31 2.84
N VAL A 632 -20.36 -16.43 2.14
CA VAL A 632 -19.29 -17.42 1.89
C VAL A 632 -18.80 -17.26 0.46
N VAL A 633 -17.48 -17.17 0.29
CA VAL A 633 -16.85 -17.03 -1.04
C VAL A 633 -16.15 -18.33 -1.38
N MET A 634 -16.81 -19.13 -2.22
CA MET A 634 -16.26 -20.39 -2.72
C MET A 634 -16.82 -20.78 -4.07
N THR A 635 -16.20 -21.81 -4.66
CA THR A 635 -16.73 -22.57 -5.78
C THR A 635 -17.30 -23.90 -5.27
N ALA A 636 -18.37 -24.36 -5.90
CA ALA A 636 -18.94 -25.69 -5.69
C ALA A 636 -19.09 -26.44 -7.02
N SER A 637 -18.96 -27.76 -6.98
CA SER A 637 -19.26 -28.68 -8.07
C SER A 637 -20.59 -29.39 -7.83
N SER A 638 -21.12 -30.06 -8.86
CA SER A 638 -22.37 -30.82 -8.76
C SER A 638 -22.31 -31.96 -7.73
N SER A 639 -21.11 -32.43 -7.37
CA SER A 639 -20.91 -33.50 -6.38
C SER A 639 -20.84 -33.01 -4.94
N ASP A 640 -20.79 -31.68 -4.71
CA ASP A 640 -20.63 -31.10 -3.36
C ASP A 640 -21.96 -31.07 -2.56
N GLY A 641 -23.10 -31.36 -3.19
CA GLY A 641 -24.40 -31.40 -2.52
C GLY A 641 -25.01 -30.02 -2.27
N PRO A 642 -26.27 -29.98 -1.76
CA PRO A 642 -27.11 -28.79 -1.80
C PRO A 642 -26.61 -27.64 -0.90
N MET A 643 -26.02 -27.95 0.26
CA MET A 643 -25.55 -26.92 1.20
C MET A 643 -24.43 -26.06 0.58
N MET A 644 -23.37 -26.70 0.07
CA MET A 644 -22.25 -25.98 -0.56
C MET A 644 -22.67 -25.32 -1.88
N ALA A 645 -23.59 -25.95 -2.63
CA ALA A 645 -24.08 -25.41 -3.90
C ALA A 645 -24.74 -24.02 -3.76
N LYS A 646 -25.40 -23.73 -2.63
CA LYS A 646 -25.99 -22.40 -2.35
C LYS A 646 -24.97 -21.25 -2.34
N HIS A 647 -23.71 -21.57 -2.06
CA HIS A 647 -22.62 -20.59 -1.97
C HIS A 647 -21.70 -20.60 -3.19
N HIS A 648 -22.07 -21.33 -4.25
CA HIS A 648 -21.32 -21.27 -5.50
C HIS A 648 -21.32 -19.84 -6.04
N THR A 649 -20.14 -19.32 -6.33
CA THR A 649 -19.96 -18.02 -6.97
C THR A 649 -19.27 -18.15 -8.33
N SER A 650 -19.69 -17.38 -9.32
CA SER A 650 -18.97 -17.19 -10.59
C SER A 650 -17.82 -16.17 -10.44
N LYS A 651 -16.96 -16.02 -11.46
CA LYS A 651 -15.87 -15.02 -11.46
C LYS A 651 -16.42 -13.60 -11.28
N ASP A 652 -17.47 -13.25 -12.00
CA ASP A 652 -18.14 -11.95 -11.91
C ASP A 652 -18.76 -11.70 -10.53
N GLN A 653 -19.44 -12.71 -9.97
CA GLN A 653 -20.04 -12.61 -8.63
C GLN A 653 -18.97 -12.41 -7.54
N ARG A 654 -17.81 -13.09 -7.65
CA ARG A 654 -16.69 -12.87 -6.73
C ARG A 654 -16.12 -11.45 -6.83
N ARG A 655 -16.03 -10.89 -8.03
CA ARG A 655 -15.61 -9.50 -8.22
C ARG A 655 -16.56 -8.53 -7.51
N LYS A 656 -17.88 -8.70 -7.69
CA LYS A 656 -18.90 -7.89 -7.01
C LYS A 656 -18.83 -8.02 -5.49
N LEU A 657 -18.66 -9.23 -4.96
CA LEU A 657 -18.47 -9.44 -3.51
C LEU A 657 -17.17 -8.80 -3.00
N ALA A 658 -16.10 -8.83 -3.80
CA ALA A 658 -14.84 -8.17 -3.46
C ALA A 658 -15.03 -6.65 -3.39
N ASP A 659 -15.75 -6.05 -4.34
CA ASP A 659 -16.04 -4.61 -4.35
C ASP A 659 -16.90 -4.20 -3.13
N ARG A 660 -17.92 -5.00 -2.79
CA ARG A 660 -18.70 -4.82 -1.56
C ARG A 660 -17.81 -4.91 -0.32
N MET A 661 -16.92 -5.89 -0.24
CA MET A 661 -15.99 -6.00 0.90
C MET A 661 -14.97 -4.86 0.96
N LYS A 662 -14.58 -4.25 -0.16
CA LYS A 662 -13.69 -3.08 -0.17
C LYS A 662 -14.39 -1.81 0.29
N ASP A 663 -15.69 -1.70 0.04
CA ASP A 663 -16.47 -0.50 0.37
C ASP A 663 -16.84 -0.46 1.87
N PRO A 664 -16.27 0.46 2.67
CA PRO A 664 -16.57 0.54 4.10
C PRO A 664 -18.04 0.87 4.41
N GLN A 665 -18.77 1.48 3.47
CA GLN A 665 -20.18 1.86 3.63
C GLN A 665 -21.15 0.75 3.22
N ASP A 666 -20.66 -0.36 2.64
CA ASP A 666 -21.51 -1.51 2.30
C ASP A 666 -21.90 -2.29 3.57
N GLU A 667 -23.10 -2.88 3.56
CA GLU A 667 -23.62 -3.69 4.66
C GLU A 667 -22.87 -5.02 4.84
N LEU A 668 -22.16 -5.52 3.83
CA LEU A 668 -21.33 -6.72 3.94
C LEU A 668 -20.12 -6.44 4.84
N LYS A 669 -20.10 -7.04 6.03
CA LYS A 669 -19.05 -6.82 7.03
C LYS A 669 -18.19 -8.06 7.30
N LEU A 670 -18.72 -9.27 7.06
CA LEU A 670 -18.05 -10.53 7.37
C LEU A 670 -18.05 -11.48 6.16
N VAL A 671 -16.92 -12.13 5.89
CA VAL A 671 -16.82 -13.16 4.84
C VAL A 671 -16.13 -14.41 5.32
N ILE A 672 -16.61 -15.56 4.86
CA ILE A 672 -15.99 -16.86 5.11
C ILE A 672 -15.32 -17.34 3.82
N VAL A 673 -14.05 -17.68 3.91
CA VAL A 673 -13.22 -18.18 2.82
C VAL A 673 -12.48 -19.44 3.25
N ARG A 674 -11.93 -20.18 2.28
CA ARG A 674 -10.99 -21.29 2.53
C ARG A 674 -9.58 -20.96 2.06
N ASP A 675 -9.46 -20.72 0.76
CA ASP A 675 -8.21 -20.42 0.07
C ASP A 675 -8.29 -19.11 -0.72
N MET A 676 -9.51 -18.70 -1.10
CA MET A 676 -9.76 -17.45 -1.82
C MET A 676 -9.47 -16.24 -0.94
N TRP A 677 -8.98 -15.16 -1.56
CA TRP A 677 -8.70 -13.86 -0.92
C TRP A 677 -7.64 -13.86 0.17
N LEU A 678 -6.94 -14.98 0.40
CA LEU A 678 -5.74 -15.00 1.25
C LEU A 678 -4.53 -14.38 0.54
N THR A 679 -4.57 -14.35 -0.79
CA THR A 679 -3.57 -13.73 -1.67
C THR A 679 -4.22 -12.62 -2.51
N GLY A 680 -3.49 -11.51 -2.69
CA GLY A 680 -3.87 -10.42 -3.60
C GLY A 680 -5.06 -9.53 -3.17
N PHE A 681 -6.05 -10.05 -2.45
CA PHE A 681 -7.24 -9.29 -2.06
C PHE A 681 -6.93 -8.15 -1.07
N ASP A 682 -7.10 -6.89 -1.48
CA ASP A 682 -6.84 -5.71 -0.68
C ASP A 682 -8.13 -5.03 -0.21
N ALA A 683 -8.36 -4.98 1.11
CA ALA A 683 -9.48 -4.28 1.74
C ALA A 683 -8.98 -3.51 2.97
N PRO A 684 -8.63 -2.21 2.84
CA PRO A 684 -8.03 -1.42 3.92
C PRO A 684 -8.83 -1.42 5.23
N CYS A 685 -10.16 -1.41 5.15
CA CYS A 685 -11.09 -1.42 6.28
C CYS A 685 -11.19 -2.77 7.03
N MET A 686 -10.50 -3.82 6.56
CA MET A 686 -10.50 -5.12 7.23
C MET A 686 -9.60 -5.08 8.47
N HIS A 687 -10.19 -5.22 9.66
CA HIS A 687 -9.46 -5.10 10.94
C HIS A 687 -9.18 -6.45 11.62
N THR A 688 -9.91 -7.52 11.27
CA THR A 688 -9.79 -8.82 11.95
C THR A 688 -9.78 -9.99 10.98
N LEU A 689 -8.86 -10.92 11.21
CA LEU A 689 -8.76 -12.19 10.52
C LEU A 689 -8.95 -13.33 11.55
N TYR A 690 -10.02 -14.10 11.39
CA TYR A 690 -10.26 -15.29 12.18
C TYR A 690 -9.70 -16.51 11.46
N ILE A 691 -8.85 -17.29 12.13
CA ILE A 691 -8.18 -18.45 11.55
C ILE A 691 -8.69 -19.72 12.22
N ASP A 692 -9.37 -20.55 11.42
CA ASP A 692 -9.78 -21.92 11.76
C ASP A 692 -9.24 -22.90 10.70
N LYS A 693 -7.96 -22.75 10.36
CA LYS A 693 -7.25 -23.57 9.38
C LYS A 693 -5.76 -23.68 9.76
N PRO A 694 -5.15 -24.88 9.73
CA PRO A 694 -3.70 -25.02 9.88
C PRO A 694 -2.98 -24.26 8.77
N MET A 695 -2.05 -23.38 9.14
CA MET A 695 -1.30 -22.52 8.21
C MET A 695 0.13 -22.30 8.70
N LYS A 696 1.08 -22.28 7.78
CA LYS A 696 2.52 -22.11 8.04
C LYS A 696 3.22 -21.27 6.98
N GLY A 697 4.46 -20.89 7.27
CA GLY A 697 5.38 -20.26 6.31
C GLY A 697 4.77 -19.10 5.55
N HIS A 698 5.03 -19.04 4.25
CA HIS A 698 4.54 -17.96 3.38
C HIS A 698 3.02 -17.85 3.30
N ASN A 699 2.29 -18.98 3.34
CA ASN A 699 0.83 -18.98 3.29
C ASN A 699 0.22 -18.27 4.51
N LEU A 700 0.80 -18.50 5.70
CA LEU A 700 0.42 -17.78 6.91
C LEU A 700 0.71 -16.28 6.78
N MET A 701 1.92 -15.92 6.31
CA MET A 701 2.32 -14.52 6.13
C MET A 701 1.40 -13.75 5.17
N GLN A 702 1.00 -14.38 4.06
CA GLN A 702 0.11 -13.76 3.07
C GLN A 702 -1.30 -13.52 3.63
N ALA A 703 -1.80 -14.48 4.43
CA ALA A 703 -3.10 -14.39 5.09
C ALA A 703 -3.12 -13.25 6.13
N ILE A 704 -2.15 -13.20 7.06
CA ILE A 704 -2.14 -12.17 8.12
C ILE A 704 -1.94 -10.75 7.55
N ALA A 705 -1.27 -10.62 6.41
CA ALA A 705 -1.12 -9.35 5.71
C ALA A 705 -2.42 -8.81 5.09
N ARG A 706 -3.55 -9.52 5.20
CA ARG A 706 -4.87 -8.97 4.82
C ARG A 706 -5.35 -7.90 5.80
N VAL A 707 -4.87 -7.90 7.04
CA VAL A 707 -5.28 -6.95 8.08
C VAL A 707 -4.25 -5.87 8.39
N ASN A 708 -3.11 -5.81 7.69
CA ASN A 708 -2.03 -4.85 7.97
C ASN A 708 -2.12 -3.53 7.17
N ARG A 709 -3.22 -3.30 6.46
CA ARG A 709 -3.41 -2.11 5.62
C ARG A 709 -3.76 -0.88 6.45
N VAL A 710 -3.11 0.24 6.12
CA VAL A 710 -3.40 1.56 6.67
C VAL A 710 -4.78 2.00 6.21
N TYR A 711 -5.63 2.33 7.18
CA TYR A 711 -6.99 2.82 6.92
C TYR A 711 -7.44 3.70 8.06
N LYS A 712 -7.66 4.99 7.77
CA LYS A 712 -8.01 6.00 8.78
C LYS A 712 -7.10 5.86 10.02
N ASP A 713 -7.68 5.73 11.19
CA ASP A 713 -6.99 5.61 12.47
C ASP A 713 -6.91 4.17 12.99
N LYS A 714 -7.06 3.17 12.11
CA LYS A 714 -6.93 1.77 12.47
C LYS A 714 -5.57 1.53 13.15
N PRO A 715 -5.55 1.17 14.44
CA PRO A 715 -4.29 1.09 15.20
C PRO A 715 -3.48 -0.17 14.88
N GLY A 716 -4.13 -1.19 14.32
CA GLY A 716 -3.52 -2.45 13.94
C GLY A 716 -4.52 -3.44 13.36
N GLY A 717 -4.02 -4.50 12.75
CA GLY A 717 -4.80 -5.69 12.41
C GLY A 717 -4.78 -6.70 13.55
N LEU A 718 -5.88 -7.42 13.76
CA LEU A 718 -5.96 -8.50 14.75
C LEU A 718 -6.10 -9.87 14.06
N VAL A 719 -5.24 -10.81 14.42
CA VAL A 719 -5.31 -12.22 14.02
C VAL A 719 -5.79 -13.04 15.20
N VAL A 720 -6.95 -13.67 15.04
CA VAL A 720 -7.60 -14.49 16.07
C VAL A 720 -7.49 -15.95 15.68
N ASP A 721 -6.89 -16.77 16.54
CA ASP A 721 -6.54 -18.16 16.23
C ASP A 721 -7.30 -19.19 17.07
N TYR A 722 -7.97 -20.13 16.39
CA TYR A 722 -8.75 -21.22 16.98
C TYR A 722 -8.07 -22.61 16.92
N LEU A 723 -6.87 -22.73 16.32
CA LEU A 723 -6.17 -24.00 16.14
C LEU A 723 -4.77 -24.06 16.75
N GLY A 724 -4.12 -22.92 16.98
CA GLY A 724 -2.83 -22.86 17.68
C GLY A 724 -1.63 -22.70 16.77
N ILE A 725 -1.66 -21.71 15.86
CA ILE A 725 -0.60 -21.36 14.92
C ILE A 725 0.48 -20.43 15.54
N ALA A 726 0.49 -20.23 16.86
CA ALA A 726 1.41 -19.30 17.52
C ALA A 726 2.89 -19.63 17.26
N SER A 727 3.25 -20.91 17.30
CA SER A 727 4.61 -21.37 17.00
C SER A 727 5.00 -21.07 15.56
N ASP A 728 4.11 -21.38 14.62
CA ASP A 728 4.33 -21.20 13.18
C ASP A 728 4.37 -19.72 12.80
N LEU A 729 3.57 -18.90 13.47
CA LEU A 729 3.63 -17.45 13.36
C LEU A 729 4.99 -16.94 13.85
N LYS A 730 5.40 -17.33 15.07
CA LYS A 730 6.71 -16.90 15.62
C LYS A 730 7.88 -17.33 14.73
N GLU A 731 7.83 -18.55 14.20
CA GLU A 731 8.82 -19.06 13.26
C GLU A 731 8.81 -18.26 11.96
N ALA A 732 7.65 -18.07 11.33
CA ALA A 732 7.51 -17.29 10.10
C ALA A 732 8.04 -15.84 10.24
N LEU A 733 7.86 -15.23 11.42
CA LEU A 733 8.35 -13.89 11.72
C LEU A 733 9.84 -13.86 12.08
N SER A 734 10.38 -14.92 12.69
CA SER A 734 11.81 -15.00 13.01
C SER A 734 12.70 -14.93 11.77
N PHE A 735 12.23 -15.45 10.62
CA PHE A 735 12.92 -15.32 9.34
C PHE A 735 13.10 -13.87 8.89
N TYR A 736 12.25 -12.93 9.33
CA TYR A 736 12.40 -11.51 8.99
C TYR A 736 13.62 -10.91 9.67
N SER A 737 13.82 -11.21 10.96
CA SER A 737 14.99 -10.73 11.71
C SER A 737 16.29 -11.37 11.21
N ASP A 738 16.24 -12.66 10.85
CA ASP A 738 17.41 -13.41 10.36
C ASP A 738 17.86 -13.01 8.94
N ALA A 739 16.93 -12.53 8.11
CA ALA A 739 17.19 -12.10 6.73
C ALA A 739 17.68 -10.64 6.61
N GLY A 740 18.04 -10.00 7.73
CA GLY A 740 18.52 -8.62 7.79
C GLY A 740 17.47 -7.59 8.19
N GLY A 741 16.27 -8.03 8.58
CA GLY A 741 15.20 -7.15 9.04
C GLY A 741 15.36 -6.65 10.48
N LYS A 742 14.76 -5.51 10.81
CA LYS A 742 15.07 -4.74 12.03
C LYS A 742 14.18 -5.02 13.26
N GLY A 743 13.17 -5.89 13.21
CA GLY A 743 12.29 -6.07 14.39
C GLY A 743 11.32 -7.25 14.41
N ASP A 744 10.64 -7.41 15.55
CA ASP A 744 9.54 -8.37 15.78
C ASP A 744 8.20 -7.72 15.40
N PRO A 745 7.54 -8.16 14.31
CA PRO A 745 6.38 -7.48 13.74
C PRO A 745 5.05 -7.86 14.42
N THR A 746 5.05 -8.79 15.37
CA THR A 746 3.85 -9.13 16.14
C THR A 746 4.04 -8.91 17.63
N LEU A 747 3.06 -8.24 18.22
CA LEU A 747 2.95 -8.11 19.66
C LEU A 747 1.79 -8.99 20.12
N ALA A 748 2.01 -9.74 21.20
CA ALA A 748 0.93 -10.44 21.87
C ALA A 748 -0.12 -9.41 22.36
N GLN A 749 -1.41 -9.71 22.24
CA GLN A 749 -2.47 -8.81 22.72
C GLN A 749 -2.27 -8.42 24.20
N GLU A 750 -1.68 -9.32 25.01
CA GLU A 750 -1.31 -9.08 26.41
C GLU A 750 -0.32 -7.93 26.59
N GLN A 751 0.56 -7.68 25.61
CA GLN A 751 1.46 -6.51 25.65
C GLN A 751 0.71 -5.21 25.40
N ALA A 752 -0.30 -5.24 24.51
CA ALA A 752 -1.19 -4.10 24.32
C ALA A 752 -2.05 -3.84 25.58
N VAL A 753 -2.50 -4.90 26.26
CA VAL A 753 -3.17 -4.80 27.57
C VAL A 753 -2.23 -4.21 28.62
N ALA A 754 -0.99 -4.68 28.71
CA ALA A 754 -0.02 -4.14 29.67
C ALA A 754 0.24 -2.64 29.43
N LEU A 755 0.45 -2.24 28.17
CA LEU A 755 0.60 -0.83 27.79
C LEU A 755 -0.68 -0.03 28.09
N MET A 756 -1.85 -0.58 27.80
CA MET A 756 -3.13 0.05 28.11
C MET A 756 -3.28 0.28 29.62
N LEU A 757 -2.95 -0.71 30.47
CA LEU A 757 -3.02 -0.59 31.92
C LEU A 757 -1.99 0.42 32.46
N GLU A 758 -0.77 0.43 31.93
CA GLU A 758 0.25 1.43 32.25
C GLU A 758 -0.27 2.85 31.94
N LYS A 759 -0.82 3.04 30.74
CA LYS A 759 -1.35 4.35 30.32
C LYS A 759 -2.60 4.74 31.09
N LEU A 760 -3.45 3.78 31.45
CA LEU A 760 -4.60 3.99 32.32
C LEU A 760 -4.13 4.49 33.68
N GLU A 761 -3.13 3.85 34.28
CA GLU A 761 -2.56 4.27 35.55
C GLU A 761 -1.99 5.70 35.48
N VAL A 762 -1.23 6.03 34.43
CA VAL A 762 -0.70 7.39 34.23
C VAL A 762 -1.83 8.42 34.16
N VAL A 763 -2.89 8.15 33.38
CA VAL A 763 -4.03 9.07 33.26
C VAL A 763 -4.80 9.20 34.58
N SER A 764 -5.06 8.09 35.28
CA SER A 764 -5.71 8.10 36.60
C SER A 764 -4.89 8.86 37.64
N GLN A 765 -3.56 8.75 37.62
CA GLN A 765 -2.66 9.51 38.50
C GLN A 765 -2.76 11.03 38.28
N MET A 766 -3.12 11.49 37.07
CA MET A 766 -3.37 12.91 36.83
C MET A 766 -4.60 13.43 37.60
N PHE A 767 -5.57 12.57 37.90
CA PHE A 767 -6.72 12.92 38.74
C PHE A 767 -6.45 12.73 40.23
N ALA A 768 -5.55 11.83 40.62
CA ALA A 768 -5.20 11.60 42.04
C ALA A 768 -4.63 12.84 42.76
N GLY A 769 -4.02 13.77 42.02
CA GLY A 769 -3.46 15.04 42.54
C GLY A 769 -2.17 14.87 43.34
N THR A 770 -1.58 15.99 43.76
CA THR A 770 -0.45 16.03 44.71
C THR A 770 -0.88 16.72 46.01
N GLU A 771 -0.34 16.29 47.15
CA GLU A 771 -0.61 16.89 48.47
C GLU A 771 -2.09 16.87 48.94
N GLY A 772 -2.85 15.85 48.58
CA GLY A 772 -4.21 15.62 49.12
C GLY A 772 -5.33 16.43 48.47
N LYS A 773 -5.10 17.00 47.27
CA LYS A 773 -6.11 17.64 46.41
C LYS A 773 -6.31 16.83 45.12
N GLY A 774 -6.90 15.65 45.24
CA GLY A 774 -7.31 14.84 44.09
C GLY A 774 -8.71 15.21 43.59
N PHE A 775 -8.99 14.88 42.33
CA PHE A 775 -10.30 15.00 41.70
C PHE A 775 -10.97 13.61 41.64
N PRO A 776 -12.14 13.41 42.28
CA PRO A 776 -12.80 12.10 42.37
C PRO A 776 -13.59 11.79 41.09
N TYR A 777 -12.88 11.44 40.02
CA TYR A 777 -13.53 11.20 38.72
C TYR A 777 -14.46 9.97 38.75
N GLU A 778 -14.28 9.05 39.69
CA GLU A 778 -15.07 7.83 39.85
C GLU A 778 -16.54 8.14 40.18
N GLU A 779 -16.83 9.31 40.76
CA GLU A 779 -18.21 9.77 41.00
C GLU A 779 -19.01 9.88 39.70
N TYR A 780 -18.35 10.04 38.55
CA TYR A 780 -18.97 10.11 37.23
C TYR A 780 -19.81 8.86 36.91
N PHE A 781 -19.34 7.67 37.28
CA PHE A 781 -19.97 6.41 36.86
C PHE A 781 -21.30 6.11 37.58
N THR A 782 -21.56 6.80 38.69
CA THR A 782 -22.80 6.64 39.48
C THR A 782 -23.70 7.89 39.47
N ALA A 783 -23.23 8.99 38.88
CA ALA A 783 -23.92 10.27 38.83
C ALA A 783 -25.07 10.32 37.80
N ASP A 784 -26.04 11.20 38.04
CA ASP A 784 -27.08 11.53 37.07
C ASP A 784 -26.54 12.38 35.90
N THR A 785 -27.32 12.56 34.83
CA THR A 785 -26.87 13.28 33.63
C THR A 785 -26.39 14.70 33.89
N ALA A 786 -27.06 15.45 34.78
CA ALA A 786 -26.70 16.83 35.08
C ALA A 786 -25.37 16.89 35.85
N GLN A 787 -25.18 15.96 36.78
CA GLN A 787 -23.97 15.85 37.59
C GLN A 787 -22.79 15.28 36.78
N LYS A 788 -23.02 14.34 35.85
CA LYS A 788 -22.02 13.84 34.88
C LYS A 788 -21.44 14.95 34.01
N LEU A 789 -22.30 15.81 33.45
CA LEU A 789 -21.84 16.96 32.64
C LEU A 789 -21.01 17.94 33.47
N SER A 790 -21.42 18.19 34.72
CA SER A 790 -20.69 19.05 35.65
C SER A 790 -19.33 18.47 36.03
N LEU A 791 -19.25 17.15 36.23
CA LEU A 791 -18.00 16.44 36.53
C LEU A 791 -17.00 16.49 35.37
N ILE A 792 -17.45 16.39 34.12
CA ILE A 792 -16.56 16.56 32.95
C ILE A 792 -15.96 17.97 32.92
N LEU A 793 -16.75 19.01 33.20
CA LEU A 793 -16.27 20.40 33.25
C LEU A 793 -15.29 20.63 34.42
N ALA A 794 -15.57 20.04 35.57
CA ALA A 794 -14.69 20.15 36.72
C ALA A 794 -13.38 19.35 36.53
N ALA A 795 -13.44 18.22 35.84
CA ALA A 795 -12.28 17.43 35.42
C ALA A 795 -11.39 18.21 34.43
N GLU A 796 -12.00 18.91 33.47
CA GLU A 796 -11.31 19.81 32.54
C GLU A 796 -10.51 20.89 33.31
N GLU A 797 -11.15 21.60 34.23
CA GLU A 797 -10.49 22.63 35.06
C GLU A 797 -9.36 22.05 35.92
N HIS A 798 -9.58 20.87 36.51
CA HIS A 798 -8.55 20.18 37.29
C HIS A 798 -7.31 19.88 36.45
N ILE A 799 -7.48 19.33 35.24
CA ILE A 799 -6.36 19.02 34.34
C ILE A 799 -5.64 20.30 33.89
N LEU A 800 -6.36 21.39 33.61
CA LEU A 800 -5.76 22.69 33.27
C LEU A 800 -4.96 23.29 34.44
N GLY A 801 -5.30 22.94 35.68
CA GLY A 801 -4.58 23.34 36.89
C GLY A 801 -3.25 22.61 37.14
N LEU A 802 -2.94 21.55 36.38
CA LEU A 802 -1.70 20.78 36.51
C LEU A 802 -0.58 21.35 35.64
N GLU A 803 0.67 21.19 36.07
CA GLU A 803 1.84 21.54 35.26
C GLU A 803 1.91 20.68 34.00
N ASP A 804 1.96 21.35 32.83
CA ASP A 804 1.83 20.73 31.50
C ASP A 804 0.60 19.81 31.34
N GLY A 805 -0.43 20.04 32.17
CA GLY A 805 -1.54 19.11 32.36
C GLY A 805 -2.30 18.81 31.07
N LYS A 806 -2.62 19.84 30.30
CA LYS A 806 -3.35 19.71 29.04
C LYS A 806 -2.61 18.84 28.02
N LYS A 807 -1.35 19.17 27.73
CA LYS A 807 -0.55 18.48 26.71
C LYS A 807 -0.28 17.03 27.11
N ARG A 808 0.14 16.83 28.37
CA ARG A 808 0.38 15.49 28.92
C ARG A 808 -0.90 14.65 28.88
N TYR A 809 -2.03 15.20 29.28
CA TYR A 809 -3.31 14.49 29.25
C TYR A 809 -3.72 14.07 27.84
N ILE A 810 -3.62 14.99 26.87
CA ILE A 810 -3.94 14.71 25.47
C ILE A 810 -3.07 13.58 24.92
N ASN A 811 -1.75 13.60 25.18
CA ASN A 811 -0.82 12.57 24.71
C ASN A 811 -1.09 11.21 25.35
N GLU A 812 -1.20 11.15 26.68
CA GLU A 812 -1.40 9.89 27.41
C GLU A 812 -2.77 9.27 27.12
N VAL A 813 -3.84 10.07 27.03
CA VAL A 813 -5.16 9.57 26.64
C VAL A 813 -5.17 9.09 25.18
N THR A 814 -4.40 9.70 24.29
CA THR A 814 -4.25 9.20 22.90
C THR A 814 -3.58 7.82 22.88
N ALA A 815 -2.47 7.67 23.59
CA ALA A 815 -1.77 6.39 23.70
C ALA A 815 -2.64 5.32 24.36
N LEU A 816 -3.35 5.66 25.45
CA LEU A 816 -4.34 4.80 26.10
C LEU A 816 -5.42 4.35 25.12
N SER A 817 -5.99 5.27 24.34
CA SER A 817 -7.05 4.99 23.38
C SER A 817 -6.58 4.02 22.28
N GLN A 818 -5.37 4.20 21.77
CA GLN A 818 -4.78 3.32 20.77
C GLN A 818 -4.53 1.92 21.34
N ALA A 819 -3.94 1.83 22.54
CA ALA A 819 -3.68 0.56 23.22
C ALA A 819 -4.98 -0.18 23.56
N PHE A 820 -6.00 0.53 24.06
CA PHE A 820 -7.33 0.01 24.33
C PHE A 820 -7.99 -0.55 23.07
N ALA A 821 -7.97 0.21 21.96
CA ALA A 821 -8.55 -0.22 20.70
C ALA A 821 -7.90 -1.52 20.17
N ILE A 822 -6.61 -1.72 20.43
CA ILE A 822 -5.91 -2.97 20.12
C ILE A 822 -6.32 -4.09 21.09
N ALA A 823 -6.37 -3.78 22.38
CA ALA A 823 -6.63 -4.74 23.44
C ALA A 823 -8.06 -5.29 23.43
N VAL A 824 -9.04 -4.56 22.89
CA VAL A 824 -10.43 -5.04 22.82
C VAL A 824 -10.56 -6.28 21.92
N PRO A 825 -11.27 -7.34 22.39
CA PRO A 825 -12.15 -7.38 23.56
C PRO A 825 -11.58 -8.20 24.73
N HIS A 826 -10.29 -8.07 25.03
CA HIS A 826 -9.67 -8.70 26.21
C HIS A 826 -10.41 -8.29 27.49
N GLU A 827 -10.57 -9.21 28.45
CA GLU A 827 -11.38 -9.01 29.67
C GLU A 827 -10.95 -7.74 30.43
N GLN A 828 -9.65 -7.60 30.71
CA GLN A 828 -9.09 -6.41 31.36
C GLN A 828 -9.28 -5.11 30.56
N ALA A 829 -9.41 -5.19 29.23
CA ALA A 829 -9.74 -4.01 28.44
C ALA A 829 -11.22 -3.68 28.58
N MET A 830 -12.10 -4.68 28.54
CA MET A 830 -13.53 -4.49 28.74
C MET A 830 -13.87 -3.93 30.12
N ASP A 831 -13.11 -4.32 31.17
CA ASP A 831 -13.29 -3.83 32.55
C ASP A 831 -13.06 -2.31 32.69
N VAL A 832 -12.19 -1.75 31.86
CA VAL A 832 -11.80 -0.32 31.93
C VAL A 832 -12.44 0.53 30.83
N LYS A 833 -13.36 -0.05 30.04
CA LYS A 833 -14.03 0.60 28.90
C LYS A 833 -14.66 1.94 29.27
N ASP A 834 -15.37 1.97 30.40
CA ASP A 834 -16.09 3.17 30.84
C ASP A 834 -15.13 4.27 31.30
N GLU A 835 -14.01 3.91 31.95
CA GLU A 835 -12.97 4.87 32.35
C GLU A 835 -12.27 5.50 31.14
N VAL A 836 -11.89 4.66 30.16
CA VAL A 836 -11.30 5.15 28.90
C VAL A 836 -12.25 6.12 28.20
N ALA A 837 -13.55 5.81 28.17
CA ALA A 837 -14.57 6.68 27.58
C ALA A 837 -14.69 8.03 28.31
N PHE A 838 -14.65 8.02 29.65
CA PHE A 838 -14.64 9.25 30.45
C PHE A 838 -13.40 10.10 30.15
N PHE A 839 -12.21 9.50 30.11
CA PHE A 839 -10.98 10.24 29.83
C PHE A 839 -10.94 10.84 28.43
N GLN A 840 -11.49 10.13 27.44
CA GLN A 840 -11.66 10.65 26.10
C GLN A 840 -12.63 11.83 26.06
N ALA A 841 -13.71 11.83 26.85
CA ALA A 841 -14.65 12.94 26.93
C ALA A 841 -13.99 14.21 27.50
N VAL A 842 -13.16 14.08 28.54
CA VAL A 842 -12.37 15.20 29.10
C VAL A 842 -11.35 15.70 28.08
N LYS A 843 -10.65 14.81 27.38
CA LYS A 843 -9.71 15.17 26.30
C LYS A 843 -10.40 15.98 25.19
N ALA A 844 -11.55 15.53 24.72
CA ALA A 844 -12.31 16.21 23.66
C ALA A 844 -12.76 17.61 24.07
N ARG A 845 -12.99 17.85 25.36
CA ARG A 845 -13.28 19.18 25.91
C ARG A 845 -12.04 20.07 25.94
N LEU A 846 -10.92 19.56 26.46
CA LEU A 846 -9.63 20.25 26.47
C LEU A 846 -9.17 20.66 25.07
N ALA A 847 -9.44 19.83 24.06
CA ALA A 847 -9.14 20.12 22.66
C ALA A 847 -10.03 21.24 22.07
N LYS A 848 -11.28 21.35 22.53
CA LYS A 848 -12.23 22.38 22.08
C LYS A 848 -11.99 23.76 22.69
N PHE A 849 -11.37 23.87 23.86
CA PHE A 849 -11.21 25.15 24.56
C PHE A 849 -10.27 26.15 23.84
N ASP A 850 -9.44 25.69 22.89
CA ASP A 850 -8.63 26.58 22.02
C ASP A 850 -9.42 27.19 20.85
N SER A 851 -10.65 26.73 20.59
CA SER A 851 -11.46 27.19 19.45
C SER A 851 -12.20 28.51 19.71
N THR A 852 -11.47 29.59 20.06
CA THR A 852 -11.98 30.96 19.78
C THR A 852 -11.80 31.34 18.30
N GLY A 853 -11.15 30.49 17.50
CA GLY A 853 -11.32 30.40 16.04
C GLY A 853 -11.80 29.01 15.67
N GLY A 854 -12.80 28.90 14.78
CA GLY A 854 -13.50 27.65 14.43
C GLY A 854 -12.66 26.58 13.73
N GLY A 855 -11.68 26.02 14.42
CA GLY A 855 -10.85 24.90 13.98
C GLY A 855 -11.24 23.62 14.71
N ARG A 856 -11.86 22.68 13.98
CA ARG A 856 -12.16 21.32 14.45
C ARG A 856 -10.85 20.52 14.61
N THR A 857 -10.50 20.21 15.86
CA THR A 857 -9.49 19.21 16.25
C THR A 857 -10.04 17.80 16.05
N ASP A 858 -9.19 16.85 15.62
CA ASP A 858 -9.33 15.38 15.67
C ASP A 858 -10.69 14.69 15.54
N GLU A 859 -11.57 15.19 14.69
CA GLU A 859 -12.95 14.70 14.54
C GLU A 859 -13.11 13.21 14.14
N GLU A 860 -12.12 12.52 13.58
CA GLU A 860 -12.31 11.17 12.98
C GLU A 860 -12.06 9.99 13.96
N ILE A 861 -11.00 10.06 14.78
CA ILE A 861 -10.85 9.20 15.98
C ILE A 861 -11.97 9.51 16.97
N GLU A 862 -12.22 10.81 17.17
CA GLU A 862 -13.27 11.27 18.08
C GLU A 862 -14.63 10.78 17.62
N THR A 863 -15.02 10.82 16.35
CA THR A 863 -16.37 10.38 15.93
C THR A 863 -16.63 8.90 16.14
N THR A 864 -15.62 8.05 15.93
CA THR A 864 -15.78 6.59 16.11
C THR A 864 -16.01 6.25 17.58
N ILE A 865 -15.28 6.92 18.48
CA ILE A 865 -15.44 6.82 19.93
C ILE A 865 -16.71 7.56 20.42
N ARG A 866 -17.06 8.69 19.79
CA ARG A 866 -18.27 9.49 20.08
C ARG A 866 -19.54 8.71 19.78
N GLN A 867 -19.53 7.84 18.77
CA GLN A 867 -20.63 6.92 18.48
C GLN A 867 -20.84 5.88 19.61
N VAL A 868 -19.77 5.49 20.31
CA VAL A 868 -19.84 4.65 21.53
C VAL A 868 -20.43 5.45 22.70
N ILE A 869 -20.04 6.71 22.82
CA ILE A 869 -20.52 7.65 23.86
C ILE A 869 -22.00 8.00 23.67
N ASP A 870 -22.45 8.23 22.43
CA ASP A 870 -23.87 8.49 22.13
C ASP A 870 -24.76 7.27 22.44
N GLN A 871 -24.22 6.05 22.38
CA GLN A 871 -24.91 4.84 22.82
C GLN A 871 -24.89 4.62 24.34
N ALA A 872 -23.91 5.18 25.06
CA ALA A 872 -23.80 5.12 26.52
C ALA A 872 -24.59 6.23 27.25
N LEU A 873 -25.01 7.27 26.51
CA LEU A 873 -25.84 8.38 26.99
C LEU A 873 -27.36 8.16 26.79
N VAL A 874 -27.78 6.98 26.32
CA VAL A 874 -29.19 6.53 26.25
C VAL A 874 -29.54 5.62 27.41
#